data_AF-A0AAN8KE79-F1
#
_entry.id   AF-A0AAN8KE79-F1
#
_cell.length_a   1.000
_cell.length_b   1.000
_cell.length_c   1.000
_cell.angle_alpha   90.00
_cell.angle_beta   90.00
_cell.angle_gamma   90.00
#
_symmetry.space_group_name_H-M   'P 1'
#
loop_
_entity.id
_entity.type
_entity.pdbx_description
1 polymer ?
#
loop_
_entity_poly.entity_id
_entity_poly.type
_entity_poly.pdbx_seq_one_letter_code
_entity_poly.pdbx_strand_id
1 'polypeptide(L)'
;MWIDELYRFSSLACHVACACHGSKMADSTKKEKIAAAKKKLKQFQQKSSSEKKANKENKTSNTKADLVNTQSEEKNKSQTTDQSKLPDSSGIKINQSTTSVKDLSRTTASTESLHQLSQQINGLLTESQVYMNGDDVNNTSIAELEKRNQELAALLEKHSQANEQLSTQLQQTKLYAQNIQNQLDQERNGFDEKHKKDVGSLREQLQVHIQTIGILVAEKTELQSQLGQSHRISEQRLQELEEISGRLKASRQRVTDLEKNVNSSTQSSQQHEKLSRETAKEVDRLKLELYKANKSKEEYQEQLSELKEKLTAKVSECSGLDQSVSNLKKKLEMAELYAKQLSNENENSEETVQILAELQQEKGDLLMKIQQYDETFQKMSEEKEQISYQYQQYVSQIQRQAEDQHKQVTSLSEERNKLLARQHELECAVHELQQKLENIDVPPTHTEVDNTEYKDEISRLKTEYQELISRHEAQIRDNAQLSRFLEEKEERINELETTVNTLGEEAGDKAQLLESIQSDKTALSRALTQNKDLKNQLAELQSCFVKMTNDNMELLTKLQSGEHQNQDVMAKLGRQEDELTEIKQQIARKDSELNELRNMSKTNRIDEYQQEQINDRLQHYEAQAQLVDTLQNELRASQDMVDALTTQSSELRAMLIKAAEIPKDDNNEEGGAENKRDQVLESLSTTIQQLEEERGILVSNLKEQRELSDKLSVRVADLQEQVLSNNQDDADNNRVGRAEFEQLKTAMTMIQDKYTKVMKDKADLSDKADQLEHLVTQLQGESDTIGEYISLYHHQRALLQQRESQKNEYIGHLARDREELQGKLGQLQALVMQLLGERNMLHSYNEESILQKSTDNDIQPHIAHKHHHHPHHHHHHHHNGVPNGDGGVDWPDYTSSEDDSDSEVEQIVGGAENGDVTPTQQPSPAPSTPTSDSQSNKSNNKAQEEDQTAHRILHLLSEIGHSNLVEKASFMERNFLPCKYCKGRLMVV
;
A
#
# COMPACT_ATOMS: atom_id res chain seq x y z
N MET A 1 -7.31 -56.93 -3.59
CA MET A 1 -6.74 -55.70 -4.20
C MET A 1 -7.66 -55.15 -5.28
N TRP A 2 -7.55 -55.55 -6.57
CA TRP A 2 -8.33 -54.92 -7.66
C TRP A 2 -9.87 -54.92 -7.47
N ILE A 3 -10.44 -55.87 -6.72
CA ILE A 3 -11.88 -55.93 -6.42
C ILE A 3 -12.29 -54.94 -5.31
N ASP A 4 -11.42 -54.68 -4.35
CA ASP A 4 -11.68 -53.79 -3.20
C ASP A 4 -11.69 -52.31 -3.62
N GLU A 5 -10.84 -51.94 -4.58
CA GLU A 5 -10.79 -50.59 -5.15
C GLU A 5 -12.04 -50.27 -5.98
N LEU A 6 -12.58 -51.25 -6.72
CA LEU A 6 -13.87 -51.13 -7.41
C LEU A 6 -15.03 -50.88 -6.44
N TYR A 7 -15.05 -51.56 -5.29
CA TYR A 7 -16.05 -51.30 -4.24
C TYR A 7 -15.91 -49.91 -3.61
N ARG A 8 -14.67 -49.44 -3.38
CA ARG A 8 -14.42 -48.07 -2.89
C ARG A 8 -14.88 -47.01 -3.89
N PHE A 9 -14.57 -47.15 -5.18
CA PHE A 9 -15.02 -46.21 -6.21
C PHE A 9 -16.56 -46.16 -6.34
N SER A 10 -17.22 -47.32 -6.28
CA SER A 10 -18.69 -47.40 -6.31
C SER A 10 -19.35 -46.66 -5.13
N SER A 11 -18.84 -46.88 -3.91
CA SER A 11 -19.34 -46.21 -2.70
C SER A 11 -19.14 -44.68 -2.74
N LEU A 12 -18.00 -44.22 -3.27
CA LEU A 12 -17.69 -42.79 -3.40
C LEU A 12 -18.59 -42.10 -4.43
N ALA A 13 -18.82 -42.74 -5.58
CA ALA A 13 -19.74 -42.24 -6.61
C ALA A 13 -21.18 -42.12 -6.09
N CYS A 14 -21.63 -43.08 -5.28
CA CYS A 14 -22.97 -43.05 -4.67
C CYS A 14 -23.14 -41.88 -3.69
N HIS A 15 -22.12 -41.57 -2.87
CA HIS A 15 -22.14 -40.43 -1.95
C HIS A 15 -22.20 -39.08 -2.70
N VAL A 16 -21.42 -38.91 -3.76
CA VAL A 16 -21.45 -37.69 -4.59
C VAL A 16 -22.80 -37.52 -5.28
N ALA A 17 -23.39 -38.59 -5.82
CA ALA A 17 -24.73 -38.56 -6.41
C ALA A 17 -25.84 -38.19 -5.41
N CYS A 18 -25.71 -38.62 -4.15
CA CYS A 18 -26.65 -38.29 -3.08
C CYS A 18 -26.56 -36.81 -2.66
N ALA A 19 -25.33 -36.28 -2.52
CA ALA A 19 -25.09 -34.86 -2.19
C ALA A 19 -25.72 -33.91 -3.23
N CYS A 20 -25.63 -34.24 -4.53
CA CYS A 20 -26.25 -33.45 -5.60
C CYS A 20 -27.79 -33.44 -5.57
N HIS A 21 -28.45 -34.43 -4.94
CA HIS A 21 -29.91 -34.44 -4.79
C HIS A 21 -30.39 -33.60 -3.61
N GLY A 22 -29.64 -33.54 -2.50
CA GLY A 22 -29.96 -32.69 -1.35
C GLY A 22 -30.09 -31.20 -1.70
N SER A 23 -29.20 -30.70 -2.58
CA SER A 23 -29.24 -29.31 -3.05
C SER A 23 -30.54 -28.98 -3.81
N LYS A 24 -31.03 -29.88 -4.68
CA LYS A 24 -32.29 -29.68 -5.42
C LYS A 24 -33.52 -29.69 -4.53
N MET A 25 -33.54 -30.52 -3.46
CA MET A 25 -34.60 -30.49 -2.44
C MET A 25 -34.63 -29.16 -1.66
N ALA A 26 -33.45 -28.64 -1.28
CA ALA A 26 -33.34 -27.37 -0.58
C ALA A 26 -33.87 -26.20 -1.44
N ASP A 27 -33.50 -26.14 -2.72
CA ASP A 27 -33.97 -25.08 -3.62
C ASP A 27 -35.44 -25.22 -4.02
N SER A 28 -35.98 -26.45 -4.08
CA SER A 28 -37.42 -26.68 -4.26
C SER A 28 -38.23 -26.13 -3.07
N THR A 29 -37.88 -26.54 -1.85
CA THR A 29 -38.57 -26.06 -0.63
C THR A 29 -38.37 -24.56 -0.39
N LYS A 30 -37.25 -23.98 -0.83
CA LYS A 30 -37.02 -22.52 -0.86
C LYS A 30 -37.92 -21.81 -1.88
N LYS A 31 -38.10 -22.36 -3.09
CA LYS A 31 -39.05 -21.85 -4.08
C LYS A 31 -40.50 -21.94 -3.60
N GLU A 32 -40.90 -23.05 -2.97
CA GLU A 32 -42.24 -23.20 -2.39
C GLU A 32 -42.49 -22.21 -1.24
N LYS A 33 -41.52 -22.02 -0.33
CA LYS A 33 -41.63 -21.01 0.74
C LYS A 33 -41.75 -19.59 0.18
N ILE A 34 -41.00 -19.26 -0.88
CA ILE A 34 -41.12 -17.97 -1.59
C ILE A 34 -42.46 -17.85 -2.32
N ALA A 35 -42.98 -18.93 -2.92
CA ALA A 35 -44.29 -18.94 -3.57
C ALA A 35 -45.43 -18.77 -2.55
N ALA A 36 -45.35 -19.44 -1.39
CA ALA A 36 -46.28 -19.29 -0.29
C ALA A 36 -46.23 -17.88 0.32
N ALA A 37 -45.04 -17.30 0.49
CA ALA A 37 -44.87 -15.91 0.92
C ALA A 37 -45.49 -14.93 -0.09
N LYS A 38 -45.23 -15.10 -1.39
CA LYS A 38 -45.86 -14.30 -2.47
C LYS A 38 -47.39 -14.48 -2.52
N LYS A 39 -47.91 -15.68 -2.24
CA LYS A 39 -49.35 -15.97 -2.17
C LYS A 39 -50.01 -15.28 -0.97
N LYS A 40 -49.37 -15.32 0.21
CA LYS A 40 -49.79 -14.55 1.40
C LYS A 40 -49.72 -13.04 1.17
N LEU A 41 -48.64 -12.54 0.58
CA LEU A 41 -48.49 -11.11 0.22
C LEU A 41 -49.57 -10.66 -0.76
N LYS A 42 -49.87 -11.47 -1.79
CA LYS A 42 -50.95 -11.18 -2.75
C LYS A 42 -52.34 -11.22 -2.10
N GLN A 43 -52.59 -12.13 -1.16
CA GLN A 43 -53.82 -12.10 -0.34
C GLN A 43 -53.90 -10.85 0.54
N PHE A 44 -52.79 -10.39 1.13
CA PHE A 44 -52.74 -9.17 1.93
C PHE A 44 -53.02 -7.92 1.07
N GLN A 45 -52.41 -7.84 -0.12
CA GLN A 45 -52.63 -6.78 -1.11
C GLN A 45 -54.05 -6.80 -1.71
N GLN A 46 -54.68 -7.97 -1.86
CA GLN A 46 -56.08 -8.08 -2.28
C GLN A 46 -57.06 -7.71 -1.15
N LYS A 47 -56.69 -7.93 0.12
CA LYS A 47 -57.51 -7.47 1.26
C LYS A 47 -57.41 -5.95 1.46
N SER A 48 -56.26 -5.33 1.22
CA SER A 48 -56.07 -3.88 1.35
C SER A 48 -56.53 -3.04 0.15
N SER A 49 -56.95 -3.66 -0.96
CA SER A 49 -57.46 -2.96 -2.15
C SER A 49 -59.00 -2.95 -2.27
N SER A 50 -59.72 -3.44 -1.26
CA SER A 50 -61.19 -3.46 -1.22
C SER A 50 -61.83 -2.20 -0.62
N GLU A 51 -61.08 -1.38 0.13
CA GLU A 51 -61.62 -0.21 0.85
C GLU A 51 -60.95 1.11 0.43
N LYS A 52 -61.32 1.61 -0.77
CA LYS A 52 -61.45 3.05 -1.12
C LYS A 52 -61.80 3.24 -2.61
N LYS A 53 -63.06 3.57 -2.90
CA LYS A 53 -63.54 4.14 -4.18
C LYS A 53 -64.69 5.11 -3.89
N ALA A 54 -64.85 6.11 -4.77
CA ALA A 54 -65.54 7.40 -4.55
C ALA A 54 -64.74 8.37 -3.64
N ASN A 55 -64.62 9.68 -3.94
CA ASN A 55 -65.11 10.48 -5.10
C ASN A 55 -64.01 11.52 -5.40
N LYS A 56 -63.34 11.54 -6.57
CA LYS A 56 -63.70 12.09 -7.89
C LYS A 56 -63.78 13.64 -7.97
N GLU A 57 -62.82 14.18 -8.74
CA GLU A 57 -62.83 15.41 -9.57
C GLU A 57 -62.61 16.84 -9.02
N ASN A 58 -61.82 17.58 -9.82
CA ASN A 58 -61.64 19.04 -9.97
C ASN A 58 -60.78 19.81 -8.96
N LYS A 59 -60.10 20.93 -9.34
CA LYS A 59 -59.40 21.33 -10.60
C LYS A 59 -58.66 22.66 -10.34
N THR A 60 -57.65 23.00 -11.17
CA THR A 60 -57.15 24.38 -11.44
C THR A 60 -56.67 25.30 -10.28
N SER A 61 -55.33 25.43 -10.21
CA SER A 61 -54.55 26.68 -10.31
C SER A 61 -54.59 27.82 -9.25
N ASN A 62 -53.35 28.21 -8.87
CA ASN A 62 -52.78 29.57 -8.82
C ASN A 62 -52.62 30.34 -7.47
N THR A 63 -51.34 30.72 -7.24
CA THR A 63 -50.82 31.95 -6.60
C THR A 63 -51.06 32.33 -5.12
N LYS A 64 -49.92 32.58 -4.46
CA LYS A 64 -49.57 33.65 -3.49
C LYS A 64 -49.99 33.57 -2.00
N ALA A 65 -48.93 33.74 -1.19
CA ALA A 65 -48.78 34.64 -0.03
C ALA A 65 -49.31 34.23 1.37
N ASP A 66 -48.35 34.29 2.31
CA ASP A 66 -48.38 34.87 3.65
C ASP A 66 -49.27 34.33 4.80
N LEU A 67 -48.54 33.91 5.84
CA LEU A 67 -48.68 34.25 7.26
C LEU A 67 -49.99 33.92 8.04
N VAL A 68 -49.79 32.97 8.97
CA VAL A 68 -50.15 33.06 10.40
C VAL A 68 -51.63 32.81 10.83
N ASN A 69 -51.75 31.77 11.66
CA ASN A 69 -52.51 31.63 12.93
C ASN A 69 -53.59 30.53 13.05
N THR A 70 -53.49 29.84 14.19
CA THR A 70 -54.50 29.18 15.07
C THR A 70 -55.84 28.62 14.58
N GLN A 71 -56.26 27.55 15.30
CA GLN A 71 -57.65 27.12 15.58
C GLN A 71 -58.44 26.51 14.38
N SER A 72 -59.42 25.62 14.56
CA SER A 72 -59.90 24.92 15.78
C SER A 72 -60.63 23.63 15.41
N GLU A 73 -60.62 22.63 16.32
CA GLU A 73 -61.74 21.70 16.61
C GLU A 73 -62.28 20.80 15.45
N GLU A 74 -63.23 19.86 15.59
CA GLU A 74 -64.19 19.57 16.66
C GLU A 74 -64.70 18.09 16.66
N LYS A 75 -65.01 17.52 17.84
CA LYS A 75 -65.94 16.37 18.10
C LYS A 75 -65.56 14.97 17.53
N ASN A 76 -66.10 13.83 18.03
CA ASN A 76 -67.18 13.56 18.99
C ASN A 76 -67.01 12.20 19.72
N LYS A 77 -67.39 12.11 21.02
CA LYS A 77 -68.11 11.02 21.77
C LYS A 77 -67.78 9.51 21.55
N SER A 78 -67.87 8.60 22.55
CA SER A 78 -68.20 8.72 23.99
C SER A 78 -67.97 7.42 24.81
N GLN A 79 -67.94 7.56 26.15
CA GLN A 79 -68.26 6.57 27.21
C GLN A 79 -67.22 5.45 27.55
N THR A 80 -67.04 5.01 28.81
CA THR A 80 -67.75 5.28 30.11
C THR A 80 -66.81 5.13 31.33
N THR A 81 -67.14 5.79 32.46
CA THR A 81 -66.79 5.46 33.89
C THR A 81 -65.30 5.36 34.32
N ASP A 82 -64.84 5.89 35.48
CA ASP A 82 -65.55 6.63 36.55
C ASP A 82 -64.65 7.63 37.35
N GLN A 83 -65.30 8.37 38.27
CA GLN A 83 -64.89 9.47 39.18
C GLN A 83 -63.69 9.19 40.11
N SER A 84 -63.03 10.14 40.83
CA SER A 84 -62.91 11.63 40.90
C SER A 84 -61.80 11.93 41.94
N LYS A 85 -60.82 12.84 41.85
CA LYS A 85 -60.64 14.24 41.38
C LYS A 85 -61.11 15.36 42.35
N LEU A 86 -60.15 16.08 42.93
CA LEU A 86 -60.27 17.40 43.57
C LEU A 86 -60.12 18.54 42.53
N PRO A 87 -60.71 19.73 42.78
CA PRO A 87 -60.26 21.00 42.18
C PRO A 87 -60.08 22.14 43.21
N ASP A 88 -59.61 23.31 42.75
CA ASP A 88 -59.29 24.49 43.58
C ASP A 88 -59.85 25.81 43.00
N SER A 89 -60.01 26.81 43.90
CA SER A 89 -60.04 28.28 43.71
C SER A 89 -61.08 29.00 42.82
N SER A 90 -61.99 29.72 43.52
CA SER A 90 -62.47 31.11 43.22
C SER A 90 -63.47 31.41 42.08
N GLY A 91 -64.40 32.36 42.32
CA GLY A 91 -65.04 33.12 41.21
C GLY A 91 -66.51 33.62 41.33
N ILE A 92 -66.73 34.77 41.99
CA ILE A 92 -67.59 35.89 41.49
C ILE A 92 -69.15 35.75 41.38
N LYS A 93 -69.84 36.50 42.29
CA LYS A 93 -71.06 37.36 42.13
C LYS A 93 -72.50 36.79 41.87
N ILE A 94 -73.43 37.29 42.72
CA ILE A 94 -74.78 37.87 42.39
C ILE A 94 -75.91 36.86 41.99
N ASN A 95 -77.17 36.94 42.48
CA ASN A 95 -77.88 37.99 43.24
C ASN A 95 -78.93 37.48 44.28
N GLN A 96 -79.34 38.41 45.17
CA GLN A 96 -80.62 38.62 45.90
C GLN A 96 -81.79 37.59 45.73
N SER A 97 -82.60 37.31 46.76
CA SER A 97 -83.38 38.33 47.52
C SER A 97 -83.96 37.84 48.87
N THR A 98 -84.11 38.78 49.84
CA THR A 98 -85.10 38.81 50.97
C THR A 98 -85.13 37.65 51.99
N THR A 99 -85.40 37.82 53.30
CA THR A 99 -85.72 38.96 54.20
C THR A 99 -84.84 38.88 55.46
N SER A 100 -84.22 39.93 55.99
CA SER A 100 -84.86 41.05 56.72
C SER A 100 -85.65 40.64 57.97
N VAL A 101 -84.97 40.55 59.12
CA VAL A 101 -85.48 41.04 60.41
C VAL A 101 -84.34 41.78 61.11
N LYS A 102 -84.60 43.00 61.58
CA LYS A 102 -83.71 43.75 62.49
C LYS A 102 -84.22 43.64 63.94
N ASP A 103 -83.37 44.14 64.83
CA ASP A 103 -83.74 45.08 65.91
C ASP A 103 -84.22 44.55 67.27
N LEU A 104 -83.88 45.39 68.26
CA LEU A 104 -84.51 45.65 69.56
C LEU A 104 -84.48 44.59 70.68
N SER A 105 -83.86 45.06 71.78
CA SER A 105 -84.04 44.60 73.18
C SER A 105 -83.38 43.25 73.52
N ARG A 106 -83.11 42.93 74.81
CA ARG A 106 -83.67 43.54 76.03
C ARG A 106 -82.69 43.55 77.21
N THR A 107 -82.75 44.64 77.97
CA THR A 107 -82.14 44.85 79.28
C THR A 107 -82.60 43.83 80.34
N THR A 108 -81.67 43.27 81.12
CA THR A 108 -81.91 42.76 82.48
C THR A 108 -80.72 43.06 83.42
N ALA A 109 -80.51 44.33 83.72
CA ALA A 109 -80.10 44.70 85.08
C ALA A 109 -81.37 44.72 85.97
N SER A 110 -81.23 44.51 87.29
CA SER A 110 -82.31 44.06 88.18
C SER A 110 -82.65 42.57 87.92
N THR A 111 -82.78 41.69 88.91
CA THR A 111 -83.53 41.91 90.17
C THR A 111 -82.79 41.67 91.49
N GLU A 112 -81.76 40.83 91.56
CA GLU A 112 -81.31 40.29 92.86
C GLU A 112 -80.65 41.34 93.78
N SER A 113 -79.79 42.22 93.26
CA SER A 113 -79.19 43.31 94.04
C SER A 113 -80.20 44.35 94.52
N LEU A 114 -81.34 44.51 93.82
CA LEU A 114 -82.45 45.36 94.26
C LEU A 114 -83.39 44.64 95.25
N HIS A 115 -83.50 43.31 95.21
CA HIS A 115 -84.23 42.55 96.23
C HIS A 115 -83.50 42.56 97.58
N GLN A 116 -82.16 42.44 97.60
CA GLN A 116 -81.39 42.54 98.85
C GLN A 116 -81.54 43.92 99.52
N LEU A 117 -81.42 45.01 98.75
CA LEU A 117 -81.70 46.37 99.24
C LEU A 117 -83.16 46.56 99.68
N SER A 118 -84.13 45.98 98.98
CA SER A 118 -85.55 46.09 99.34
C SER A 118 -85.91 45.32 100.62
N GLN A 119 -85.29 44.17 100.90
CA GLN A 119 -85.53 43.44 102.15
C GLN A 119 -84.85 44.13 103.35
N GLN A 120 -83.63 44.65 103.17
CA GLN A 120 -82.91 45.33 104.26
C GLN A 120 -83.58 46.66 104.68
N ILE A 121 -84.23 47.39 103.77
CA ILE A 121 -84.89 48.66 104.10
C ILE A 121 -86.23 48.46 104.81
N ASN A 122 -87.06 47.48 104.40
CA ASN A 122 -88.32 47.20 105.09
C ASN A 122 -88.14 46.51 106.46
N GLY A 123 -87.03 45.77 106.66
CA GLY A 123 -86.69 45.19 107.95
C GLY A 123 -86.31 46.21 109.04
N LEU A 124 -85.84 47.41 108.64
CA LEU A 124 -85.36 48.45 109.57
C LEU A 124 -86.40 49.51 109.98
N LEU A 125 -87.64 49.39 109.48
CA LEU A 125 -88.71 50.38 109.69
C LEU A 125 -89.98 49.82 110.35
N THR A 126 -90.01 48.53 110.69
CA THR A 126 -91.23 47.83 111.15
C THR A 126 -91.13 47.25 112.57
N GLU A 127 -90.01 47.44 113.28
CA GLU A 127 -89.82 46.94 114.66
C GLU A 127 -89.31 48.02 115.63
N SER A 128 -89.76 49.26 115.39
CA SER A 128 -89.69 50.36 116.37
C SER A 128 -91.11 50.81 116.72
N GLN A 129 -91.31 51.27 117.97
CA GLN A 129 -92.56 51.80 118.52
C GLN A 129 -93.70 50.80 118.83
N VAL A 130 -93.48 49.95 119.85
CA VAL A 130 -94.54 49.65 120.84
C VAL A 130 -94.06 50.17 122.20
N TYR A 131 -94.98 50.71 122.99
CA TYR A 131 -94.69 51.63 124.11
C TYR A 131 -94.69 50.96 125.51
N MET A 132 -93.73 51.38 126.34
CA MET A 132 -93.90 51.88 127.71
C MET A 132 -95.05 51.31 128.58
N ASN A 133 -94.71 50.53 129.63
CA ASN A 133 -94.95 50.88 131.06
C ASN A 133 -94.81 49.67 132.02
N GLY A 134 -94.45 49.95 133.28
CA GLY A 134 -95.00 49.25 134.45
C GLY A 134 -94.28 47.99 134.97
N ASP A 135 -93.27 48.22 135.81
CA ASP A 135 -93.01 47.58 137.12
C ASP A 135 -93.14 46.05 137.34
N ASP A 136 -92.04 45.46 137.84
CA ASP A 136 -91.94 44.31 138.76
C ASP A 136 -92.77 43.01 138.54
N VAL A 137 -92.24 42.08 137.72
CA VAL A 137 -91.83 40.73 138.20
C VAL A 137 -90.59 40.26 137.43
N ASN A 138 -89.45 40.09 138.11
CA ASN A 138 -88.14 40.02 137.47
C ASN A 138 -87.44 38.65 137.61
N ASN A 139 -87.83 37.65 136.79
CA ASN A 139 -87.08 36.36 136.69
C ASN A 139 -87.34 35.53 135.41
N THR A 140 -88.54 35.53 134.83
CA THR A 140 -88.88 34.64 133.69
C THR A 140 -88.33 35.12 132.34
N SER A 141 -88.37 36.42 132.07
CA SER A 141 -87.95 36.97 130.76
C SER A 141 -86.45 36.81 130.47
N ILE A 142 -85.60 36.73 131.50
CA ILE A 142 -84.16 36.50 131.33
C ILE A 142 -83.90 35.09 130.78
N ALA A 143 -84.52 34.07 131.36
CA ALA A 143 -84.35 32.69 130.91
C ALA A 143 -84.83 32.46 129.46
N GLU A 144 -85.88 33.17 129.02
CA GLU A 144 -86.35 33.12 127.63
C GLU A 144 -85.39 33.84 126.66
N LEU A 145 -84.78 34.95 127.07
CA LEU A 145 -83.75 35.65 126.30
C LEU A 145 -82.43 34.85 126.22
N GLU A 146 -82.01 34.23 127.33
CA GLU A 146 -80.85 33.33 127.37
C GLU A 146 -81.07 32.12 126.46
N LYS A 147 -82.25 31.47 126.55
CA LYS A 147 -82.62 30.37 125.66
C LYS A 147 -82.64 30.81 124.19
N ARG A 148 -83.23 31.97 123.87
CA ARG A 148 -83.27 32.49 122.49
C ARG A 148 -81.87 32.87 121.97
N ASN A 149 -80.97 33.34 122.83
CA ASN A 149 -79.56 33.56 122.48
C ASN A 149 -78.80 32.24 122.27
N GLN A 150 -79.07 31.19 123.07
CA GLN A 150 -78.51 29.86 122.85
C GLN A 150 -79.03 29.23 121.53
N GLU A 151 -80.32 29.40 121.23
CA GLU A 151 -80.93 28.95 119.96
C GLU A 151 -80.36 29.73 118.76
N LEU A 152 -80.18 31.05 118.87
CA LEU A 152 -79.52 31.88 117.86
C LEU A 152 -78.04 31.52 117.67
N ALA A 153 -77.31 31.25 118.76
CA ALA A 153 -75.92 30.81 118.71
C ALA A 153 -75.79 29.43 118.05
N ALA A 154 -76.65 28.47 118.40
CA ALA A 154 -76.68 27.15 117.78
C ALA A 154 -77.10 27.20 116.30
N LEU A 155 -77.99 28.12 115.92
CA LEU A 155 -78.31 28.38 114.51
C LEU A 155 -77.14 29.03 113.77
N LEU A 156 -76.45 30.01 114.37
CA LEU A 156 -75.23 30.61 113.82
C LEU A 156 -74.11 29.58 113.65
N GLU A 157 -73.89 28.72 114.64
CA GLU A 157 -72.91 27.64 114.57
C GLU A 157 -73.27 26.64 113.47
N LYS A 158 -74.54 26.21 113.40
CA LYS A 158 -75.05 25.34 112.33
C LYS A 158 -74.91 25.98 110.94
N HIS A 159 -75.15 27.29 110.81
CA HIS A 159 -74.93 28.03 109.57
C HIS A 159 -73.43 28.16 109.25
N SER A 160 -72.57 28.34 110.25
CA SER A 160 -71.10 28.36 110.08
C SER A 160 -70.58 27.01 109.61
N GLN A 161 -70.96 25.92 110.28
CA GLN A 161 -70.63 24.54 109.88
C GLN A 161 -71.15 24.22 108.47
N ALA A 162 -72.38 24.63 108.13
CA ALA A 162 -72.93 24.45 106.79
C ALA A 162 -72.19 25.28 105.73
N ASN A 163 -71.73 26.49 106.07
CA ASN A 163 -70.95 27.35 105.17
C ASN A 163 -69.50 26.85 105.00
N GLU A 164 -68.91 26.24 106.03
CA GLU A 164 -67.62 25.56 105.97
C GLU A 164 -67.70 24.27 105.14
N GLN A 165 -68.78 23.49 105.29
CA GLN A 165 -69.08 22.34 104.44
C GLN A 165 -69.32 22.77 102.98
N LEU A 166 -70.03 23.86 102.74
CA LEU A 166 -70.22 24.41 101.39
C LEU A 166 -68.91 24.96 100.80
N SER A 167 -68.09 25.63 101.60
CA SER A 167 -66.77 26.15 101.20
C SER A 167 -65.80 25.01 100.83
N THR A 168 -65.74 23.95 101.63
CA THR A 168 -64.93 22.76 101.33
C THR A 168 -65.45 21.98 100.14
N GLN A 169 -66.77 21.81 99.97
CA GLN A 169 -67.36 21.25 98.74
C GLN A 169 -67.06 22.12 97.50
N LEU A 170 -67.10 23.44 97.63
CA LEU A 170 -66.80 24.38 96.56
C LEU A 170 -65.29 24.39 96.22
N GLN A 171 -64.41 24.21 97.20
CA GLN A 171 -62.98 24.00 96.99
C GLN A 171 -62.69 22.65 96.32
N GLN A 172 -63.32 21.56 96.77
CA GLN A 172 -63.23 20.24 96.12
C GLN A 172 -63.75 20.29 94.68
N THR A 173 -64.87 20.96 94.43
CA THR A 173 -65.44 21.15 93.08
C THR A 173 -64.51 21.99 92.20
N LYS A 174 -63.88 23.05 92.74
CA LYS A 174 -62.86 23.82 92.02
C LYS A 174 -61.62 22.98 91.68
N LEU A 175 -61.10 22.19 92.62
CA LEU A 175 -59.96 21.30 92.39
C LEU A 175 -60.29 20.20 91.37
N TYR A 176 -61.51 19.63 91.42
CA TYR A 176 -61.99 18.67 90.43
C TYR A 176 -62.10 19.31 89.04
N ALA A 177 -62.74 20.48 88.93
CA ALA A 177 -62.84 21.21 87.67
C ALA A 177 -61.47 21.60 87.11
N GLN A 178 -60.52 22.01 87.96
CA GLN A 178 -59.14 22.31 87.57
C GLN A 178 -58.40 21.05 87.11
N ASN A 179 -58.61 19.89 87.75
CA ASN A 179 -58.01 18.62 87.33
C ASN A 179 -58.58 18.16 85.97
N ILE A 180 -59.89 18.27 85.76
CA ILE A 180 -60.52 17.99 84.47
C ILE A 180 -60.04 18.96 83.39
N GLN A 181 -59.86 20.25 83.70
CA GLN A 181 -59.28 21.24 82.78
C GLN A 181 -57.83 20.88 82.41
N ASN A 182 -57.00 20.55 83.40
CA ASN A 182 -55.62 20.10 83.18
C ASN A 182 -55.58 18.83 82.31
N GLN A 183 -56.48 17.87 82.52
CA GLN A 183 -56.59 16.66 81.69
C GLN A 183 -57.04 16.98 80.26
N LEU A 184 -58.03 17.86 80.08
CA LEU A 184 -58.47 18.30 78.75
C LEU A 184 -57.35 19.03 77.99
N ASP A 185 -56.58 19.87 78.66
CA ASP A 185 -55.46 20.57 78.02
C ASP A 185 -54.24 19.66 77.81
N GLN A 186 -54.03 18.63 78.66
CA GLN A 186 -53.03 17.59 78.43
C GLN A 186 -53.39 16.72 77.21
N GLU A 187 -54.64 16.26 77.09
CA GLU A 187 -55.13 15.49 75.93
C GLU A 187 -55.11 16.34 74.65
N ARG A 188 -55.48 17.62 74.73
CA ARG A 188 -55.34 18.57 73.61
C ARG A 188 -53.88 18.69 73.17
N ASN A 189 -52.96 18.96 74.10
CA ASN A 189 -51.54 19.08 73.78
C ASN A 189 -50.96 17.76 73.22
N GLY A 190 -51.38 16.61 73.75
CA GLY A 190 -51.00 15.29 73.24
C GLY A 190 -51.53 15.01 71.84
N PHE A 191 -52.79 15.38 71.55
CA PHE A 191 -53.38 15.31 70.21
C PHE A 191 -52.65 16.24 69.24
N ASP A 192 -52.38 17.49 69.65
CA ASP A 192 -51.68 18.49 68.86
C ASP A 192 -50.24 18.08 68.55
N GLU A 193 -49.51 17.52 69.52
CA GLU A 193 -48.19 16.93 69.30
C GLU A 193 -48.24 15.74 68.34
N LYS A 194 -49.21 14.84 68.50
CA LYS A 194 -49.37 13.70 67.61
C LYS A 194 -49.68 14.16 66.19
N HIS A 195 -50.63 15.08 66.02
CA HIS A 195 -50.99 15.66 64.73
C HIS A 195 -49.78 16.39 64.09
N LYS A 196 -48.98 17.12 64.87
CA LYS A 196 -47.71 17.73 64.38
C LYS A 196 -46.70 16.68 63.92
N LYS A 197 -46.56 15.56 64.63
CA LYS A 197 -45.66 14.44 64.26
C LYS A 197 -46.17 13.71 63.01
N ASP A 198 -47.45 13.38 62.96
CA ASP A 198 -48.10 12.71 61.82
C ASP A 198 -47.98 13.58 60.55
N VAL A 199 -48.33 14.88 60.62
CA VAL A 199 -48.18 15.85 59.52
C VAL A 199 -46.71 16.08 59.15
N GLY A 200 -45.79 16.05 60.11
CA GLY A 200 -44.35 16.10 59.86
C GLY A 200 -43.89 14.93 59.00
N SER A 201 -44.21 13.69 59.43
CA SER A 201 -43.84 12.47 58.70
C SER A 201 -44.43 12.41 57.29
N LEU A 202 -45.67 12.89 57.09
CA LEU A 202 -46.30 12.98 55.77
C LEU A 202 -45.64 14.03 54.87
N ARG A 203 -45.14 15.13 55.43
CA ARG A 203 -44.35 16.14 54.68
C ARG A 203 -42.98 15.60 54.29
N GLU A 204 -42.31 14.86 55.18
CA GLU A 204 -41.04 14.19 54.89
C GLU A 204 -41.20 13.13 53.79
N GLN A 205 -42.23 12.28 53.87
CA GLN A 205 -42.56 11.31 52.81
C GLN A 205 -42.87 12.00 51.48
N LEU A 206 -43.66 13.09 51.49
CA LEU A 206 -43.94 13.87 50.29
C LEU A 206 -42.67 14.50 49.70
N GLN A 207 -41.77 15.03 50.53
CA GLN A 207 -40.49 15.60 50.09
C GLN A 207 -39.60 14.53 49.45
N VAL A 208 -39.50 13.34 50.06
CA VAL A 208 -38.77 12.19 49.49
C VAL A 208 -39.40 11.74 48.18
N HIS A 209 -40.73 11.71 48.06
CA HIS A 209 -41.41 11.37 46.80
C HIS A 209 -41.18 12.43 45.72
N ILE A 210 -41.21 13.73 46.04
CA ILE A 210 -40.88 14.82 45.10
C ILE A 210 -39.43 14.67 44.62
N GLN A 211 -38.48 14.41 45.52
CA GLN A 211 -37.07 14.18 45.16
C GLN A 211 -36.90 12.93 44.29
N THR A 212 -37.58 11.82 44.64
CA THR A 212 -37.56 10.57 43.86
C THR A 212 -38.12 10.77 42.45
N ILE A 213 -39.23 11.50 42.31
CA ILE A 213 -39.81 11.85 41.01
C ILE A 213 -38.85 12.78 40.23
N GLY A 214 -38.19 13.72 40.90
CA GLY A 214 -37.17 14.59 40.30
C GLY A 214 -35.99 13.80 39.72
N ILE A 215 -35.46 12.83 40.47
CA ILE A 215 -34.39 11.92 40.02
C ILE A 215 -34.88 11.10 38.82
N LEU A 216 -36.03 10.42 38.92
CA LEU A 216 -36.58 9.62 37.81
C LEU A 216 -36.89 10.44 36.56
N VAL A 217 -37.27 11.71 36.69
CA VAL A 217 -37.47 12.62 35.55
C VAL A 217 -36.13 13.06 34.96
N ALA A 218 -35.10 13.31 35.78
CA ALA A 218 -33.75 13.60 35.31
C ALA A 218 -33.15 12.40 34.56
N GLU A 219 -33.13 11.21 35.18
CA GLU A 219 -32.68 9.95 34.57
C GLU A 219 -33.43 9.65 33.26
N LYS A 220 -34.76 9.80 33.24
CA LYS A 220 -35.55 9.63 32.01
C LYS A 220 -35.15 10.63 30.93
N THR A 221 -34.93 11.89 31.29
CA THR A 221 -34.53 12.94 30.33
C THR A 221 -33.12 12.69 29.79
N GLU A 222 -32.20 12.23 30.65
CA GLU A 222 -30.86 11.84 30.26
C GLU A 222 -30.88 10.62 29.33
N LEU A 223 -31.57 9.54 29.71
CA LEU A 223 -31.73 8.35 28.88
C LEU A 223 -32.42 8.64 27.54
N GLN A 224 -33.38 9.56 27.50
CA GLN A 224 -33.99 10.03 26.25
C GLN A 224 -32.99 10.84 25.39
N SER A 225 -32.11 11.62 26.01
CA SER A 225 -31.02 12.34 25.32
C SER A 225 -29.97 11.37 24.76
N GLN A 226 -29.48 10.45 25.59
CA GLN A 226 -28.53 9.39 25.21
C GLN A 226 -29.09 8.50 24.09
N LEU A 227 -30.36 8.10 24.17
CA LEU A 227 -31.05 7.34 23.11
C LEU A 227 -31.15 8.15 21.80
N GLY A 228 -31.51 9.43 21.87
CA GLY A 228 -31.54 10.32 20.71
C GLY A 228 -30.17 10.54 20.07
N GLN A 229 -29.12 10.64 20.87
CA GLN A 229 -27.73 10.71 20.41
C GLN A 229 -27.29 9.40 19.75
N SER A 230 -27.58 8.26 20.39
CA SER A 230 -27.29 6.92 19.86
C SER A 230 -28.00 6.67 18.51
N HIS A 231 -29.25 7.08 18.38
CA HIS A 231 -30.01 6.99 17.12
C HIS A 231 -29.34 7.81 16.01
N ARG A 232 -28.98 9.08 16.28
CA ARG A 232 -28.29 9.94 15.30
C ARG A 232 -26.94 9.37 14.86
N ILE A 233 -26.16 8.83 15.80
CA ILE A 233 -24.89 8.16 15.48
C ILE A 233 -25.14 6.91 14.61
N SER A 234 -26.18 6.12 14.91
CA SER A 234 -26.57 4.97 14.09
C SER A 234 -27.00 5.37 12.67
N GLU A 235 -27.71 6.49 12.51
CA GLU A 235 -28.11 7.04 11.20
C GLU A 235 -26.91 7.56 10.41
N GLN A 236 -25.96 8.24 11.07
CA GLN A 236 -24.70 8.67 10.46
C GLN A 236 -23.85 7.48 10.00
N ARG A 237 -23.65 6.45 10.85
CA ARG A 237 -22.95 5.23 10.46
C ARG A 237 -23.65 4.46 9.34
N LEU A 238 -24.98 4.50 9.26
CA LEU A 238 -25.72 3.93 8.14
C LEU A 238 -25.44 4.67 6.83
N GLN A 239 -25.41 6.00 6.85
CA GLN A 239 -25.08 6.83 5.68
C GLN A 239 -23.63 6.61 5.22
N GLU A 240 -22.67 6.53 6.15
CA GLU A 240 -21.28 6.17 5.85
C GLU A 240 -21.17 4.79 5.19
N LEU A 241 -21.89 3.78 5.70
CA LEU A 241 -21.93 2.43 5.13
C LEU A 241 -22.57 2.40 3.74
N GLU A 242 -23.62 3.19 3.49
CA GLU A 242 -24.22 3.35 2.17
C GLU A 242 -23.24 4.03 1.19
N GLU A 243 -22.51 5.06 1.62
CA GLU A 243 -21.51 5.73 0.78
C GLU A 243 -20.33 4.78 0.45
N ILE A 244 -19.78 4.08 1.46
CA ILE A 244 -18.70 3.10 1.27
C ILE A 244 -19.17 1.95 0.37
N SER A 245 -20.41 1.48 0.51
CA SER A 245 -21.04 0.49 -0.39
C SER A 245 -21.15 1.02 -1.83
N GLY A 246 -21.52 2.30 -2.00
CA GLY A 246 -21.53 2.99 -3.29
C GLY A 246 -20.14 3.08 -3.92
N ARG A 247 -19.13 3.54 -3.17
CA ARG A 247 -17.72 3.61 -3.57
C ARG A 247 -17.18 2.22 -3.97
N LEU A 248 -17.48 1.18 -3.18
CA LEU A 248 -17.11 -0.21 -3.47
C LEU A 248 -17.78 -0.75 -4.75
N LYS A 249 -19.07 -0.45 -4.96
CA LYS A 249 -19.80 -0.83 -6.18
C LYS A 249 -19.22 -0.15 -7.42
N ALA A 250 -18.90 1.14 -7.35
CA ALA A 250 -18.23 1.87 -8.42
C ALA A 250 -16.82 1.32 -8.68
N SER A 251 -16.07 0.94 -7.64
CA SER A 251 -14.75 0.32 -7.81
C SER A 251 -14.84 -1.05 -8.50
N ARG A 252 -15.78 -1.91 -8.09
CA ARG A 252 -16.03 -3.21 -8.75
C ARG A 252 -16.42 -3.05 -10.22
N GLN A 253 -17.24 -2.06 -10.56
CA GLN A 253 -17.58 -1.77 -11.96
C GLN A 253 -16.33 -1.40 -12.77
N ARG A 254 -15.47 -0.50 -12.25
CA ARG A 254 -14.20 -0.15 -12.90
C ARG A 254 -13.27 -1.34 -13.09
N VAL A 255 -13.19 -2.26 -12.11
CA VAL A 255 -12.42 -3.51 -12.25
C VAL A 255 -12.97 -4.34 -13.41
N THR A 256 -14.29 -4.57 -13.47
CA THR A 256 -14.92 -5.33 -14.57
C THR A 256 -14.79 -4.68 -15.95
N ASP A 257 -14.69 -3.35 -16.03
CA ASP A 257 -14.43 -2.66 -17.29
C ASP A 257 -12.95 -2.67 -17.68
N LEU A 258 -12.02 -2.62 -16.70
CA LEU A 258 -10.59 -2.87 -16.92
C LEU A 258 -10.33 -4.32 -17.36
N GLU A 259 -10.99 -5.32 -16.77
CA GLU A 259 -10.93 -6.73 -17.19
C GLU A 259 -11.34 -6.90 -18.66
N LYS A 260 -12.41 -6.24 -19.11
CA LYS A 260 -12.81 -6.23 -20.54
C LYS A 260 -11.74 -5.59 -21.42
N ASN A 261 -11.21 -4.44 -21.00
CA ASN A 261 -10.17 -3.73 -21.75
C ASN A 261 -8.90 -4.58 -21.88
N VAL A 262 -8.42 -5.18 -20.79
CA VAL A 262 -7.28 -6.13 -20.79
C VAL A 262 -7.53 -7.33 -21.70
N ASN A 263 -8.72 -7.93 -21.64
CA ASN A 263 -9.08 -9.04 -22.54
C ASN A 263 -9.08 -8.62 -24.02
N SER A 264 -9.65 -7.46 -24.37
CA SER A 264 -9.64 -6.94 -25.74
C SER A 264 -8.23 -6.59 -26.24
N SER A 265 -7.39 -6.01 -25.39
CA SER A 265 -5.99 -5.70 -25.69
C SER A 265 -5.16 -6.97 -25.88
N THR A 266 -5.42 -7.99 -25.05
CA THR A 266 -4.80 -9.33 -25.18
C THR A 266 -5.21 -9.99 -26.50
N GLN A 267 -6.49 -9.93 -26.87
CA GLN A 267 -6.98 -10.46 -28.15
C GLN A 267 -6.38 -9.71 -29.36
N SER A 268 -6.28 -8.37 -29.30
CA SER A 268 -5.62 -7.59 -30.35
C SER A 268 -4.12 -7.92 -30.43
N SER A 269 -3.44 -8.07 -29.30
CA SER A 269 -2.03 -8.47 -29.22
C SER A 269 -1.81 -9.84 -29.87
N GLN A 270 -2.62 -10.85 -29.54
CA GLN A 270 -2.58 -12.17 -30.18
C GLN A 270 -2.85 -12.11 -31.69
N GLN A 271 -3.72 -11.21 -32.15
CA GLN A 271 -3.98 -10.98 -33.57
C GLN A 271 -2.77 -10.34 -34.27
N HIS A 272 -2.12 -9.33 -33.66
CA HIS A 272 -0.89 -8.73 -34.18
C HIS A 272 0.29 -9.72 -34.17
N GLU A 273 0.40 -10.56 -33.14
CA GLU A 273 1.43 -11.61 -33.05
C GLU A 273 1.21 -12.69 -34.12
N LYS A 274 -0.04 -13.09 -34.39
CA LYS A 274 -0.40 -13.96 -35.51
C LYS A 274 -0.02 -13.33 -36.85
N LEU A 275 -0.41 -12.08 -37.09
CA LEU A 275 -0.09 -11.35 -38.33
C LEU A 275 1.44 -11.20 -38.51
N SER A 276 2.17 -10.90 -37.44
CA SER A 276 3.64 -10.87 -37.43
C SER A 276 4.22 -12.22 -37.86
N ARG A 277 3.76 -13.33 -37.25
CA ARG A 277 4.14 -14.70 -37.64
C ARG A 277 3.75 -15.07 -39.08
N GLU A 278 2.72 -14.46 -39.65
CA GLU A 278 2.35 -14.63 -41.07
C GLU A 278 3.24 -13.80 -42.00
N THR A 279 3.53 -12.53 -41.67
CA THR A 279 4.47 -11.69 -42.43
C THR A 279 5.90 -12.21 -42.41
N ALA A 280 6.36 -12.81 -41.30
CA ALA A 280 7.68 -13.43 -41.22
C ALA A 280 7.82 -14.61 -42.20
N LYS A 281 6.79 -15.46 -42.29
CA LYS A 281 6.74 -16.56 -43.28
C LYS A 281 6.76 -16.05 -44.72
N GLU A 282 6.04 -14.96 -45.00
CA GLU A 282 6.03 -14.35 -46.33
C GLU A 282 7.38 -13.73 -46.70
N VAL A 283 8.05 -13.08 -45.75
CA VAL A 283 9.43 -12.58 -45.90
C VAL A 283 10.40 -13.74 -46.21
N ASP A 284 10.29 -14.87 -45.52
CA ASP A 284 11.16 -16.03 -45.78
C ASP A 284 10.80 -16.76 -47.10
N ARG A 285 9.52 -16.77 -47.50
CA ARG A 285 9.07 -17.23 -48.83
C ARG A 285 9.70 -16.38 -49.94
N LEU A 286 9.64 -15.05 -49.80
CA LEU A 286 10.23 -14.10 -50.76
C LEU A 286 11.76 -14.17 -50.80
N LYS A 287 12.45 -14.38 -49.67
CA LYS A 287 13.91 -14.66 -49.66
C LYS A 287 14.26 -15.90 -50.48
N LEU A 288 13.48 -16.99 -50.34
CA LEU A 288 13.71 -18.22 -51.08
C LEU A 288 13.45 -18.06 -52.59
N GLU A 289 12.45 -17.26 -52.96
CA GLU A 289 12.21 -16.91 -54.37
C GLU A 289 13.32 -16.03 -54.95
N LEU A 290 13.80 -15.02 -54.20
CA LEU A 290 14.93 -14.18 -54.60
C LEU A 290 16.21 -15.01 -54.78
N TYR A 291 16.50 -15.94 -53.86
CA TYR A 291 17.63 -16.86 -53.98
C TYR A 291 17.55 -17.73 -55.25
N LYS A 292 16.38 -18.34 -55.52
CA LYS A 292 16.15 -19.12 -56.76
C LYS A 292 16.31 -18.26 -58.02
N ALA A 293 15.75 -17.06 -58.02
CA ALA A 293 15.87 -16.12 -59.13
C ALA A 293 17.33 -15.72 -59.38
N ASN A 294 18.09 -15.41 -58.32
CA ASN A 294 19.50 -15.05 -58.46
C ASN A 294 20.36 -16.24 -58.95
N LYS A 295 20.11 -17.46 -58.48
CA LYS A 295 20.79 -18.67 -59.02
C LYS A 295 20.50 -18.85 -60.52
N SER A 296 19.25 -18.72 -60.95
CA SER A 296 18.91 -18.80 -62.38
C SER A 296 19.54 -17.68 -63.21
N LYS A 297 19.67 -16.47 -62.63
CA LYS A 297 20.41 -15.36 -63.24
C LYS A 297 21.90 -15.69 -63.40
N GLU A 298 22.52 -16.32 -62.41
CA GLU A 298 23.93 -16.76 -62.47
C GLU A 298 24.12 -17.82 -63.56
N GLU A 299 23.23 -18.82 -63.64
CA GLU A 299 23.21 -19.83 -64.71
C GLU A 299 23.06 -19.19 -66.11
N TYR A 300 22.18 -18.19 -66.27
CA TYR A 300 22.07 -17.44 -67.53
C TYR A 300 23.29 -16.54 -67.81
N GLN A 301 23.96 -16.01 -66.78
CA GLN A 301 25.19 -15.23 -66.96
C GLN A 301 26.35 -16.12 -67.43
N GLU A 302 26.46 -17.34 -66.90
CA GLU A 302 27.45 -18.35 -67.32
C GLU A 302 27.24 -18.77 -68.79
N GLN A 303 25.99 -19.08 -69.17
CA GLN A 303 25.61 -19.34 -70.57
C GLN A 303 25.93 -18.15 -71.49
N LEU A 304 25.71 -16.91 -71.02
CA LEU A 304 26.06 -15.70 -71.78
C LEU A 304 27.58 -15.48 -71.93
N SER A 305 28.41 -15.93 -70.99
CA SER A 305 29.87 -15.97 -71.18
C SER A 305 30.28 -17.05 -72.18
N GLU A 306 29.76 -18.27 -72.05
CA GLU A 306 30.10 -19.39 -72.94
C GLU A 306 29.73 -19.08 -74.41
N LEU A 307 28.55 -18.48 -74.64
CA LEU A 307 28.12 -18.04 -75.97
C LEU A 307 28.97 -16.88 -76.52
N LYS A 308 29.44 -15.96 -75.67
CA LYS A 308 30.38 -14.90 -76.08
C LYS A 308 31.74 -15.47 -76.47
N GLU A 309 32.26 -16.42 -75.69
CA GLU A 309 33.55 -17.05 -75.96
C GLU A 309 33.51 -17.82 -77.28
N LYS A 310 32.47 -18.66 -77.48
CA LYS A 310 32.19 -19.35 -78.76
C LYS A 310 32.10 -18.38 -79.94
N LEU A 311 31.45 -17.23 -79.75
CA LEU A 311 31.38 -16.18 -80.78
C LEU A 311 32.75 -15.56 -81.06
N THR A 312 33.55 -15.23 -80.04
CA THR A 312 34.90 -14.69 -80.24
C THR A 312 35.85 -15.68 -80.91
N ALA A 313 35.75 -16.98 -80.58
CA ALA A 313 36.49 -18.04 -81.25
C ALA A 313 36.11 -18.14 -82.74
N LYS A 314 34.82 -18.08 -83.08
CA LYS A 314 34.38 -18.07 -84.48
C LYS A 314 34.78 -16.80 -85.22
N VAL A 315 34.82 -15.64 -84.56
CA VAL A 315 35.34 -14.40 -85.16
C VAL A 315 36.86 -14.50 -85.44
N SER A 316 37.65 -15.09 -84.55
CA SER A 316 39.09 -15.28 -84.78
C SER A 316 39.37 -16.32 -85.87
N GLU A 317 38.58 -17.39 -85.95
CA GLU A 317 38.60 -18.38 -87.03
C GLU A 317 38.29 -17.74 -88.39
N CYS A 318 37.21 -16.94 -88.49
CA CYS A 318 36.90 -16.16 -89.69
C CYS A 318 38.04 -15.20 -90.07
N SER A 319 38.62 -14.48 -89.10
CA SER A 319 39.76 -13.59 -89.37
C SER A 319 41.00 -14.34 -89.86
N GLY A 320 41.24 -15.57 -89.38
CA GLY A 320 42.31 -16.44 -89.84
C GLY A 320 42.08 -16.96 -91.27
N LEU A 321 40.84 -17.30 -91.60
CA LEU A 321 40.41 -17.65 -92.96
C LEU A 321 40.54 -16.45 -93.91
N ASP A 322 40.09 -15.25 -93.54
CA ASP A 322 40.24 -14.04 -94.34
C ASP A 322 41.71 -13.68 -94.61
N GLN A 323 42.58 -13.81 -93.60
CA GLN A 323 44.02 -13.63 -93.78
C GLN A 323 44.62 -14.69 -94.71
N SER A 324 44.10 -15.92 -94.66
CA SER A 324 44.53 -17.02 -95.54
C SER A 324 44.08 -16.79 -96.98
N VAL A 325 42.84 -16.35 -97.19
CA VAL A 325 42.28 -15.93 -98.49
C VAL A 325 43.05 -14.73 -99.04
N SER A 326 43.41 -13.75 -98.20
CA SER A 326 44.26 -12.60 -98.58
C SER A 326 45.64 -13.05 -99.04
N ASN A 327 46.26 -14.01 -98.34
CA ASN A 327 47.55 -14.58 -98.72
C ASN A 327 47.46 -15.43 -100.01
N LEU A 328 46.37 -16.17 -100.21
CA LEU A 328 46.11 -16.92 -101.44
C LEU A 328 45.86 -16.00 -102.64
N LYS A 329 45.11 -14.90 -102.46
CA LYS A 329 44.92 -13.87 -103.50
C LYS A 329 46.25 -13.25 -103.93
N LYS A 330 47.12 -12.87 -102.99
CA LYS A 330 48.47 -12.36 -103.31
C LYS A 330 49.34 -13.40 -104.04
N LYS A 331 49.27 -14.67 -103.65
CA LYS A 331 49.94 -15.77 -104.38
C LYS A 331 49.40 -15.92 -105.80
N LEU A 332 48.07 -15.82 -105.98
CA LEU A 332 47.44 -15.85 -107.30
C LEU A 332 47.83 -14.64 -108.14
N GLU A 333 47.83 -13.43 -107.59
CA GLU A 333 48.29 -12.20 -108.28
C GLU A 333 49.76 -12.32 -108.74
N MET A 334 50.64 -12.88 -107.90
CA MET A 334 52.03 -13.17 -108.32
C MET A 334 52.10 -14.28 -109.38
N ALA A 335 51.33 -15.36 -109.25
CA ALA A 335 51.28 -16.44 -110.23
C ALA A 335 50.72 -15.96 -111.58
N GLU A 336 49.71 -15.09 -111.57
CA GLU A 336 49.19 -14.40 -112.75
C GLU A 336 50.22 -13.44 -113.35
N LEU A 337 51.01 -12.73 -112.55
CA LEU A 337 52.10 -11.89 -113.04
C LEU A 337 53.20 -12.71 -113.71
N TYR A 338 53.61 -13.83 -113.10
CA TYR A 338 54.55 -14.77 -113.72
C TYR A 338 53.96 -15.40 -114.99
N ALA A 339 52.69 -15.82 -114.98
CA ALA A 339 52.00 -16.34 -116.15
C ALA A 339 51.86 -15.29 -117.27
N LYS A 340 51.62 -14.02 -116.94
CA LYS A 340 51.57 -12.90 -117.90
C LYS A 340 52.94 -12.54 -118.46
N GLN A 341 54.01 -12.66 -117.65
CA GLN A 341 55.39 -12.54 -118.13
C GLN A 341 55.74 -13.68 -119.09
N LEU A 342 55.43 -14.92 -118.72
CA LEU A 342 55.63 -16.10 -119.56
C LEU A 342 54.80 -16.04 -120.85
N SER A 343 53.55 -15.57 -120.81
CA SER A 343 52.70 -15.42 -122.00
C SER A 343 53.13 -14.28 -122.93
N ASN A 344 53.93 -13.32 -122.44
CA ASN A 344 54.51 -12.26 -123.27
C ASN A 344 55.83 -12.68 -123.95
N GLU A 345 56.47 -13.78 -123.52
CA GLU A 345 57.67 -14.32 -124.18
C GLU A 345 57.43 -15.66 -124.90
N ASN A 346 56.39 -16.42 -124.57
CA ASN A 346 56.00 -17.66 -125.26
C ASN A 346 54.54 -17.62 -125.76
N GLU A 347 54.34 -17.31 -127.04
CA GLU A 347 53.07 -17.57 -127.76
C GLU A 347 52.81 -19.08 -128.00
N ASN A 348 53.75 -19.96 -127.64
CA ASN A 348 53.60 -21.42 -127.78
C ASN A 348 54.11 -22.15 -126.53
N SER A 349 53.19 -22.75 -125.75
CA SER A 349 53.49 -23.93 -124.92
C SER A 349 52.22 -24.76 -124.70
N GLU A 350 52.23 -25.99 -125.22
CA GLU A 350 51.17 -27.00 -125.05
C GLU A 350 50.91 -27.32 -123.57
N GLU A 351 51.93 -27.12 -122.72
CA GLU A 351 51.90 -27.30 -121.26
C GLU A 351 50.80 -26.47 -120.57
N THR A 352 50.44 -25.31 -121.12
CA THR A 352 49.33 -24.49 -120.58
C THR A 352 47.95 -25.10 -120.87
N VAL A 353 47.80 -25.81 -122.00
CA VAL A 353 46.60 -26.56 -122.35
C VAL A 353 46.55 -27.87 -121.54
N GLN A 354 47.70 -28.51 -121.34
CA GLN A 354 47.87 -29.69 -120.48
C GLN A 354 47.42 -29.40 -119.04
N ILE A 355 47.94 -28.34 -118.42
CA ILE A 355 47.61 -27.95 -117.03
C ILE A 355 46.13 -27.52 -116.91
N LEU A 356 45.55 -26.85 -117.92
CA LEU A 356 44.12 -26.56 -117.92
C LEU A 356 43.26 -27.82 -118.02
N ALA A 357 43.65 -28.80 -118.84
CA ALA A 357 42.97 -30.08 -118.91
C ALA A 357 43.08 -30.88 -117.59
N GLU A 358 44.26 -30.90 -116.96
CA GLU A 358 44.49 -31.55 -115.67
C GLU A 358 43.71 -30.89 -114.53
N LEU A 359 43.67 -29.55 -114.44
CA LEU A 359 42.83 -28.83 -113.47
C LEU A 359 41.33 -29.03 -113.73
N GLN A 360 40.93 -29.18 -114.99
CA GLN A 360 39.54 -29.43 -115.37
C GLN A 360 39.13 -30.89 -115.11
N GLN A 361 40.07 -31.83 -115.17
CA GLN A 361 39.91 -33.20 -114.68
C GLN A 361 39.87 -33.26 -113.15
N GLU A 362 40.82 -32.63 -112.44
CA GLU A 362 40.85 -32.58 -110.97
C GLU A 362 39.57 -31.95 -110.41
N LYS A 363 39.05 -30.89 -111.05
CA LYS A 363 37.73 -30.33 -110.74
C LYS A 363 36.60 -31.35 -110.94
N GLY A 364 36.67 -32.19 -111.96
CA GLY A 364 35.73 -33.29 -112.18
C GLY A 364 35.81 -34.36 -111.09
N ASP A 365 37.02 -34.79 -110.74
CA ASP A 365 37.29 -35.78 -109.70
C ASP A 365 36.89 -35.26 -108.30
N LEU A 366 37.10 -33.96 -108.03
CA LEU A 366 36.64 -33.29 -106.81
C LEU A 366 35.12 -33.14 -106.78
N LEU A 367 34.46 -32.85 -107.90
CA LEU A 367 32.99 -32.83 -107.97
C LEU A 367 32.40 -34.24 -107.78
N MET A 368 33.01 -35.28 -108.35
CA MET A 368 32.64 -36.67 -108.05
C MET A 368 32.87 -37.03 -106.59
N LYS A 369 33.95 -36.56 -105.96
CA LYS A 369 34.19 -36.75 -104.51
C LYS A 369 33.14 -36.05 -103.66
N ILE A 370 32.79 -34.81 -103.99
CA ILE A 370 31.73 -34.07 -103.29
C ILE A 370 30.40 -34.83 -103.43
N GLN A 371 30.03 -35.25 -104.65
CA GLN A 371 28.83 -36.06 -104.86
C GLN A 371 28.87 -37.38 -104.07
N GLN A 372 30.00 -38.08 -104.02
CA GLN A 372 30.17 -39.29 -103.20
C GLN A 372 30.07 -39.00 -101.69
N TYR A 373 30.55 -37.85 -101.23
CA TYR A 373 30.38 -37.43 -99.83
C TYR A 373 28.94 -37.02 -99.52
N ASP A 374 28.23 -36.38 -100.45
CA ASP A 374 26.80 -36.06 -100.30
C ASP A 374 25.94 -37.33 -100.33
N GLU A 375 26.19 -38.26 -101.25
CA GLU A 375 25.52 -39.57 -101.32
C GLU A 375 25.76 -40.43 -100.07
N THR A 376 27.01 -40.47 -99.57
CA THR A 376 27.31 -41.19 -98.32
C THR A 376 26.78 -40.47 -97.08
N PHE A 377 26.80 -39.13 -97.03
CA PHE A 377 26.17 -38.36 -95.95
C PHE A 377 24.66 -38.55 -95.92
N GLN A 378 23.99 -38.50 -97.07
CA GLN A 378 22.56 -38.78 -97.17
C GLN A 378 22.26 -40.20 -96.71
N LYS A 379 22.99 -41.22 -97.19
CA LYS A 379 22.83 -42.61 -96.74
C LYS A 379 23.06 -42.78 -95.23
N MET A 380 24.09 -42.14 -94.66
CA MET A 380 24.33 -42.14 -93.21
C MET A 380 23.22 -41.41 -92.44
N SER A 381 22.58 -40.40 -93.02
CA SER A 381 21.42 -39.71 -92.43
C SER A 381 20.17 -40.58 -92.48
N GLU A 382 19.92 -41.28 -93.59
CA GLU A 382 18.82 -42.25 -93.75
C GLU A 382 19.00 -43.44 -92.80
N GLU A 383 20.21 -44.00 -92.67
CA GLU A 383 20.52 -45.05 -91.69
C GLU A 383 20.34 -44.56 -90.25
N LYS A 384 20.79 -43.34 -89.93
CA LYS A 384 20.57 -42.72 -88.62
C LYS A 384 19.09 -42.51 -88.31
N GLU A 385 18.30 -42.04 -89.27
CA GLU A 385 16.86 -41.83 -89.10
C GLU A 385 16.11 -43.17 -88.96
N GLN A 386 16.49 -44.18 -89.74
CA GLN A 386 15.99 -45.55 -89.62
C GLN A 386 16.32 -46.16 -88.24
N ILE A 387 17.55 -45.98 -87.75
CA ILE A 387 17.98 -46.42 -86.41
C ILE A 387 17.20 -45.65 -85.32
N SER A 388 17.02 -44.33 -85.46
CA SER A 388 16.23 -43.52 -84.55
C SER A 388 14.77 -43.97 -84.49
N TYR A 389 14.18 -44.29 -85.65
CA TYR A 389 12.83 -44.85 -85.73
C TYR A 389 12.75 -46.24 -85.07
N GLN A 390 13.73 -47.13 -85.29
CA GLN A 390 13.80 -48.43 -84.62
C GLN A 390 13.91 -48.29 -83.10
N TYR A 391 14.76 -47.38 -82.59
CA TYR A 391 14.82 -47.09 -81.15
C TYR A 391 13.50 -46.52 -80.62
N GLN A 392 12.83 -45.62 -81.34
CA GLN A 392 11.53 -45.07 -80.93
C GLN A 392 10.43 -46.15 -80.88
N GLN A 393 10.42 -47.08 -81.85
CA GLN A 393 9.52 -48.23 -81.84
C GLN A 393 9.85 -49.20 -80.69
N TYR A 394 11.14 -49.48 -80.44
CA TYR A 394 11.57 -50.33 -79.33
C TYR A 394 11.20 -49.72 -77.96
N VAL A 395 11.45 -48.43 -77.74
CA VAL A 395 11.02 -47.71 -76.53
C VAL A 395 9.49 -47.75 -76.38
N SER A 396 8.75 -47.57 -77.47
CA SER A 396 7.28 -47.68 -77.45
C SER A 396 6.80 -49.10 -77.10
N GLN A 397 7.51 -50.13 -77.58
CA GLN A 397 7.24 -51.53 -77.26
C GLN A 397 7.56 -51.85 -75.79
N ILE A 398 8.71 -51.39 -75.28
CA ILE A 398 9.11 -51.57 -73.88
C ILE A 398 8.16 -50.81 -72.94
N GLN A 399 7.76 -49.58 -73.27
CA GLN A 399 6.77 -48.84 -72.49
C GLN A 399 5.44 -49.57 -72.47
N ARG A 400 4.96 -50.09 -73.61
CA ARG A 400 3.73 -50.88 -73.67
C ARG A 400 3.82 -52.19 -72.87
N GLN A 401 4.97 -52.88 -72.92
CA GLN A 401 5.22 -54.05 -72.08
C GLN A 401 5.24 -53.70 -70.59
N ALA A 402 5.82 -52.56 -70.20
CA ALA A 402 5.79 -52.07 -68.83
C ALA A 402 4.37 -51.68 -68.37
N GLU A 403 3.56 -51.06 -69.23
CA GLU A 403 2.15 -50.76 -68.97
C GLU A 403 1.31 -52.04 -68.84
N ASP A 404 1.53 -53.05 -69.69
CA ASP A 404 0.79 -54.31 -69.65
C ASP A 404 1.24 -55.20 -68.46
N GLN A 405 2.54 -55.18 -68.10
CA GLN A 405 3.03 -55.74 -66.84
C GLN A 405 2.47 -54.99 -65.63
N HIS A 406 2.34 -53.66 -65.67
CA HIS A 406 1.74 -52.88 -64.60
C HIS A 406 0.26 -53.24 -64.42
N LYS A 407 -0.51 -53.38 -65.51
CA LYS A 407 -1.90 -53.89 -65.50
C LYS A 407 -1.96 -55.29 -64.89
N GLN A 408 -1.03 -56.18 -65.26
CA GLN A 408 -0.95 -57.53 -64.69
C GLN A 408 -0.62 -57.50 -63.19
N VAL A 409 0.33 -56.69 -62.74
CA VAL A 409 0.68 -56.52 -61.33
C VAL A 409 -0.46 -55.90 -60.53
N THR A 410 -1.21 -54.93 -61.08
CA THR A 410 -2.41 -54.39 -60.41
C THR A 410 -3.53 -55.42 -60.34
N SER A 411 -3.78 -56.19 -61.41
CA SER A 411 -4.78 -57.27 -61.42
C SER A 411 -4.40 -58.37 -60.42
N LEU A 412 -3.14 -58.81 -60.40
CA LEU A 412 -2.63 -59.78 -59.44
C LEU A 412 -2.59 -59.22 -58.01
N SER A 413 -2.43 -57.91 -57.81
CA SER A 413 -2.53 -57.28 -56.49
C SER A 413 -3.98 -57.24 -56.01
N GLU A 414 -4.94 -56.93 -56.88
CA GLU A 414 -6.36 -57.06 -56.58
C GLU A 414 -6.78 -58.50 -56.29
N GLU A 415 -6.34 -59.46 -57.12
CA GLU A 415 -6.58 -60.89 -56.89
C GLU A 415 -5.91 -61.36 -55.60
N ARG A 416 -4.67 -60.95 -55.33
CA ARG A 416 -4.00 -61.19 -54.03
C ARG A 416 -4.80 -60.58 -52.88
N ASN A 417 -5.38 -59.40 -53.02
CA ASN A 417 -6.19 -58.79 -51.95
C ASN A 417 -7.53 -59.53 -51.75
N LYS A 418 -8.16 -59.99 -52.84
CA LYS A 418 -9.36 -60.86 -52.81
C LYS A 418 -9.04 -62.24 -52.22
N LEU A 419 -7.87 -62.79 -52.55
CA LEU A 419 -7.34 -64.04 -52.02
C LEU A 419 -6.85 -63.90 -50.58
N LEU A 420 -6.36 -62.75 -50.13
CA LEU A 420 -6.01 -62.48 -48.73
C LEU A 420 -7.26 -62.31 -47.86
N ALA A 421 -8.30 -61.64 -48.37
CA ALA A 421 -9.60 -61.59 -47.72
C ALA A 421 -10.20 -63.00 -47.60
N ARG A 422 -10.21 -63.77 -48.70
CA ARG A 422 -10.67 -65.16 -48.70
C ARG A 422 -9.74 -66.11 -47.93
N GLN A 423 -8.44 -65.83 -47.85
CA GLN A 423 -7.50 -66.56 -47.01
C GLN A 423 -7.80 -66.28 -45.55
N HIS A 424 -8.16 -65.04 -45.17
CA HIS A 424 -8.57 -64.75 -43.80
C HIS A 424 -9.90 -65.44 -43.43
N GLU A 425 -10.89 -65.42 -44.33
CA GLU A 425 -12.13 -66.21 -44.19
C GLU A 425 -11.83 -67.72 -44.09
N LEU A 426 -10.93 -68.23 -44.93
CA LEU A 426 -10.49 -69.62 -44.92
C LEU A 426 -9.56 -69.92 -43.74
N GLU A 427 -8.86 -68.97 -43.14
CA GLU A 427 -8.05 -69.14 -41.93
C GLU A 427 -8.96 -69.24 -40.71
N CYS A 428 -10.06 -68.48 -40.66
CA CYS A 428 -11.13 -68.74 -39.70
C CYS A 428 -11.69 -70.17 -39.89
N ALA A 429 -12.05 -70.55 -41.12
CA ALA A 429 -12.58 -71.88 -41.41
C ALA A 429 -11.54 -73.02 -41.27
N VAL A 430 -10.24 -72.73 -41.40
CA VAL A 430 -9.14 -73.69 -41.22
C VAL A 430 -8.73 -73.76 -39.75
N HIS A 431 -8.91 -72.72 -38.95
CA HIS A 431 -8.92 -72.86 -37.49
C HIS A 431 -10.07 -73.78 -37.04
N GLU A 432 -11.22 -73.71 -37.71
CA GLU A 432 -12.32 -74.67 -37.54
C GLU A 432 -12.06 -76.07 -38.15
N LEU A 433 -11.10 -76.27 -39.06
CA LEU A 433 -10.87 -77.56 -39.76
C LEU A 433 -9.54 -78.26 -39.44
N GLN A 434 -8.50 -77.55 -39.02
CA GLN A 434 -7.32 -78.12 -38.34
C GLN A 434 -7.70 -78.66 -36.95
N GLN A 435 -8.81 -78.19 -36.38
CA GLN A 435 -9.50 -78.87 -35.28
C GLN A 435 -9.99 -80.30 -35.64
N LYS A 436 -9.99 -80.69 -36.93
CA LYS A 436 -10.68 -81.90 -37.43
C LYS A 436 -9.86 -82.85 -38.34
N LEU A 437 -8.68 -82.48 -38.87
CA LEU A 437 -8.14 -83.18 -40.06
C LEU A 437 -6.60 -83.30 -40.19
N GLU A 438 -5.96 -83.88 -39.18
CA GLU A 438 -4.64 -84.52 -39.24
C GLU A 438 -4.74 -85.85 -40.05
N ASN A 439 -3.90 -86.12 -41.11
CA ASN A 439 -3.41 -87.45 -41.66
C ASN A 439 -3.03 -87.56 -43.20
N ILE A 440 -1.75 -87.87 -43.53
CA ILE A 440 -1.18 -88.90 -44.51
C ILE A 440 -1.00 -88.62 -46.07
N ASP A 441 -0.11 -89.38 -46.81
CA ASP A 441 0.81 -88.95 -47.96
C ASP A 441 1.39 -90.07 -48.97
N VAL A 442 2.33 -89.76 -49.96
CA VAL A 442 3.43 -90.54 -50.75
C VAL A 442 3.32 -91.23 -52.23
N PRO A 443 4.42 -91.54 -53.07
CA PRO A 443 4.49 -91.59 -54.61
C PRO A 443 5.19 -92.81 -55.45
N PRO A 444 5.44 -92.78 -56.83
CA PRO A 444 5.83 -93.93 -57.79
C PRO A 444 7.22 -93.95 -58.62
N THR A 445 7.50 -94.87 -59.62
CA THR A 445 8.86 -95.18 -60.31
C THR A 445 9.01 -95.59 -61.87
N HIS A 446 9.99 -96.44 -62.34
CA HIS A 446 10.83 -96.45 -63.63
C HIS A 446 10.99 -97.78 -64.54
N THR A 447 11.98 -97.82 -65.52
CA THR A 447 12.82 -98.94 -66.17
C THR A 447 12.43 -99.63 -67.54
N GLU A 448 13.25 -100.29 -68.45
CA GLU A 448 14.70 -100.27 -68.94
C GLU A 448 15.04 -100.89 -70.39
N VAL A 449 16.11 -101.73 -70.67
CA VAL A 449 16.98 -101.78 -71.94
C VAL A 449 17.49 -103.18 -72.49
N ASP A 450 17.99 -103.33 -73.78
CA ASP A 450 18.61 -104.56 -74.47
C ASP A 450 19.53 -104.31 -75.77
N ASN A 451 20.46 -105.23 -76.22
CA ASN A 451 21.20 -105.31 -77.56
C ASN A 451 22.05 -106.63 -77.81
N THR A 452 22.59 -106.92 -79.03
CA THR A 452 23.40 -108.15 -79.38
C THR A 452 24.87 -107.90 -79.81
N GLU A 453 25.86 -108.55 -79.15
CA GLU A 453 27.23 -107.97 -79.03
C GLU A 453 28.45 -108.85 -79.47
N TYR A 454 28.68 -110.01 -78.84
CA TYR A 454 30.02 -110.49 -78.42
C TYR A 454 31.09 -110.93 -79.44
N LYS A 455 31.05 -110.55 -80.72
CA LYS A 455 32.14 -110.93 -81.66
C LYS A 455 32.55 -109.89 -82.68
N ASP A 456 31.63 -109.02 -83.12
CA ASP A 456 32.04 -107.68 -83.50
C ASP A 456 32.83 -107.08 -82.34
N GLU A 457 32.34 -107.26 -81.10
CA GLU A 457 32.96 -106.94 -79.81
C GLU A 457 34.49 -107.00 -79.72
N ILE A 458 35.19 -108.00 -80.28
CA ILE A 458 36.66 -108.07 -80.10
C ILE A 458 37.39 -107.15 -81.09
N SER A 459 36.80 -106.91 -82.26
CA SER A 459 37.26 -105.88 -83.19
C SER A 459 36.82 -104.50 -82.69
N ARG A 460 35.55 -104.40 -82.24
CA ARG A 460 34.93 -103.27 -81.55
C ARG A 460 35.84 -102.83 -80.40
N LEU A 461 36.20 -103.70 -79.46
CA LEU A 461 37.10 -103.45 -78.33
C LEU A 461 38.49 -102.93 -78.73
N LYS A 462 39.01 -103.28 -79.91
CA LYS A 462 40.27 -102.70 -80.40
C LYS A 462 40.09 -101.29 -80.96
N THR A 463 39.05 -101.05 -81.75
CA THR A 463 38.69 -99.69 -82.19
C THR A 463 38.26 -98.83 -81.01
N GLU A 464 37.44 -99.34 -80.10
CA GLU A 464 37.02 -98.73 -78.83
C GLU A 464 38.21 -98.43 -77.93
N TYR A 465 39.26 -99.27 -77.88
CA TYR A 465 40.47 -98.97 -77.12
C TYR A 465 41.27 -97.83 -77.74
N GLN A 466 41.40 -97.77 -79.07
CA GLN A 466 42.04 -96.63 -79.77
C GLN A 466 41.19 -95.36 -79.68
N GLU A 467 39.86 -95.48 -79.77
CA GLU A 467 38.91 -94.40 -79.52
C GLU A 467 38.95 -93.96 -78.06
N LEU A 468 39.07 -94.88 -77.09
CA LEU A 468 39.14 -94.56 -75.66
C LEU A 468 40.43 -93.84 -75.33
N ILE A 469 41.55 -94.21 -75.95
CA ILE A 469 42.78 -93.41 -75.93
C ILE A 469 42.52 -92.03 -76.54
N SER A 470 41.96 -91.95 -77.75
CA SER A 470 41.68 -90.66 -78.43
C SER A 470 40.71 -89.76 -77.65
N ARG A 471 39.74 -90.37 -76.96
CA ARG A 471 38.70 -89.77 -76.12
C ARG A 471 39.27 -89.37 -74.75
N HIS A 472 40.24 -90.11 -74.23
CA HIS A 472 40.99 -89.73 -73.03
C HIS A 472 41.99 -88.60 -73.34
N GLU A 473 42.66 -88.61 -74.49
CA GLU A 473 43.48 -87.50 -74.98
C GLU A 473 42.65 -86.26 -75.31
N ALA A 474 41.39 -86.42 -75.75
CA ALA A 474 40.43 -85.32 -75.81
C ALA A 474 40.10 -84.82 -74.39
N GLN A 475 39.64 -85.68 -73.48
CA GLN A 475 39.35 -85.32 -72.08
C GLN A 475 40.53 -84.69 -71.33
N ILE A 476 41.79 -85.05 -71.64
CA ILE A 476 42.98 -84.41 -71.07
C ILE A 476 43.15 -82.99 -71.63
N ARG A 477 42.92 -82.77 -72.93
CA ARG A 477 42.92 -81.43 -73.55
C ARG A 477 41.75 -80.57 -73.07
N ASP A 478 40.59 -81.17 -72.86
CA ASP A 478 39.38 -80.50 -72.38
C ASP A 478 39.55 -80.12 -70.90
N ASN A 479 40.08 -81.03 -70.06
CA ASN A 479 40.47 -80.71 -68.69
C ASN A 479 41.56 -79.64 -68.63
N ALA A 480 42.57 -79.68 -69.50
CA ALA A 480 43.60 -78.63 -69.54
C ALA A 480 43.06 -77.26 -69.96
N GLN A 481 42.02 -77.22 -70.82
CA GLN A 481 41.29 -75.99 -71.14
C GLN A 481 40.41 -75.53 -69.97
N LEU A 482 39.71 -76.46 -69.30
CA LEU A 482 38.91 -76.18 -68.10
C LEU A 482 39.78 -75.65 -66.95
N SER A 483 40.97 -76.22 -66.71
CA SER A 483 41.92 -75.72 -65.70
C SER A 483 42.36 -74.30 -66.00
N ARG A 484 42.71 -73.97 -67.25
CA ARG A 484 43.03 -72.58 -67.64
C ARG A 484 41.84 -71.64 -67.49
N PHE A 485 40.64 -72.08 -67.85
CA PHE A 485 39.44 -71.27 -67.68
C PHE A 485 39.07 -71.06 -66.21
N LEU A 486 39.37 -72.03 -65.33
CA LEU A 486 39.27 -71.86 -63.88
C LEU A 486 40.33 -70.89 -63.36
N GLU A 487 41.58 -71.01 -63.80
CA GLU A 487 42.70 -70.10 -63.47
C GLU A 487 42.37 -68.65 -63.89
N GLU A 488 41.90 -68.42 -65.12
CA GLU A 488 41.39 -67.11 -65.59
C GLU A 488 40.18 -66.59 -64.78
N LYS A 489 39.36 -67.47 -64.19
CA LYS A 489 38.23 -67.07 -63.33
C LYS A 489 38.67 -66.78 -61.91
N GLU A 490 39.67 -67.50 -61.40
CA GLU A 490 40.26 -67.31 -60.08
C GLU A 490 41.08 -66.02 -60.04
N GLU A 491 41.92 -65.75 -61.05
CA GLU A 491 42.54 -64.44 -61.26
C GLU A 491 41.49 -63.31 -61.31
N ARG A 492 40.40 -63.49 -62.09
CA ARG A 492 39.35 -62.47 -62.19
C ARG A 492 38.53 -62.29 -60.90
N ILE A 493 38.42 -63.32 -60.06
CA ILE A 493 37.82 -63.21 -58.71
C ILE A 493 38.77 -62.42 -57.80
N ASN A 494 40.07 -62.74 -57.80
CA ASN A 494 41.07 -62.01 -57.03
C ASN A 494 41.15 -60.51 -57.42
N GLU A 495 41.06 -60.18 -58.71
CA GLU A 495 40.91 -58.79 -59.19
C GLU A 495 39.66 -58.13 -58.61
N LEU A 496 38.50 -58.81 -58.64
CA LEU A 496 37.26 -58.25 -58.11
C LEU A 496 37.32 -58.06 -56.59
N GLU A 497 37.86 -59.02 -55.84
CA GLU A 497 38.03 -58.92 -54.39
C GLU A 497 38.97 -57.78 -53.98
N THR A 498 40.09 -57.56 -54.70
CA THR A 498 40.96 -56.40 -54.46
C THR A 498 40.27 -55.07 -54.78
N THR A 499 39.44 -54.99 -55.82
CA THR A 499 38.62 -53.78 -56.06
C THR A 499 37.52 -53.57 -55.02
N VAL A 500 36.92 -54.63 -54.46
CA VAL A 500 35.93 -54.52 -53.39
C VAL A 500 36.57 -54.06 -52.07
N ASN A 501 37.74 -54.59 -51.73
CA ASN A 501 38.47 -54.20 -50.53
C ASN A 501 38.91 -52.74 -50.58
N THR A 502 39.53 -52.30 -51.68
CA THR A 502 39.95 -50.89 -51.86
C THR A 502 38.77 -49.91 -51.89
N LEU A 503 37.63 -50.28 -52.50
CA LEU A 503 36.40 -49.49 -52.41
C LEU A 503 35.80 -49.46 -50.98
N GLY A 504 36.03 -50.52 -50.20
CA GLY A 504 35.66 -50.57 -48.77
C GLY A 504 36.53 -49.65 -47.90
N GLU A 505 37.83 -49.63 -48.12
CA GLU A 505 38.78 -48.70 -47.49
C GLU A 505 38.43 -47.24 -47.84
N GLU A 506 38.26 -46.94 -49.14
CA GLU A 506 37.79 -45.62 -49.59
C GLU A 506 36.45 -45.20 -48.97
N ALA A 507 35.53 -46.14 -48.73
CA ALA A 507 34.25 -45.84 -48.08
C ALA A 507 34.42 -45.54 -46.58
N GLY A 508 35.37 -46.23 -45.91
CA GLY A 508 35.77 -45.94 -44.53
C GLY A 508 36.36 -44.54 -44.38
N ASP A 509 37.30 -44.17 -45.24
CA ASP A 509 37.93 -42.83 -45.24
C ASP A 509 36.91 -41.73 -45.50
N LYS A 510 35.99 -41.93 -46.46
CA LYS A 510 34.90 -40.99 -46.75
C LYS A 510 33.94 -40.86 -45.56
N ALA A 511 33.69 -41.94 -44.80
CA ALA A 511 32.88 -41.89 -43.58
C ALA A 511 33.58 -41.11 -42.46
N GLN A 512 34.87 -41.36 -42.20
CA GLN A 512 35.65 -40.61 -41.20
C GLN A 512 35.74 -39.12 -41.54
N LEU A 513 35.96 -38.79 -42.82
CA LEU A 513 35.99 -37.40 -43.29
C LEU A 513 34.63 -36.70 -43.09
N LEU A 514 33.53 -37.39 -43.37
CA LEU A 514 32.17 -36.86 -43.13
C LEU A 514 31.87 -36.68 -41.64
N GLU A 515 32.32 -37.59 -40.77
CA GLU A 515 32.16 -37.44 -39.31
C GLU A 515 33.01 -36.29 -38.76
N SER A 516 34.24 -36.12 -39.25
CA SER A 516 35.10 -34.97 -38.94
C SER A 516 34.46 -33.64 -39.36
N ILE A 517 33.97 -33.54 -40.61
CA ILE A 517 33.25 -32.37 -41.12
C ILE A 517 31.97 -32.09 -40.31
N GLN A 518 31.25 -33.14 -39.89
CA GLN A 518 30.06 -33.00 -39.03
C GLN A 518 30.43 -32.48 -37.64
N SER A 519 31.53 -32.97 -37.05
CA SER A 519 32.09 -32.49 -35.78
C SER A 519 32.45 -31.00 -35.87
N ASP A 520 33.30 -30.62 -36.83
CA ASP A 520 33.71 -29.24 -37.09
C ASP A 520 32.53 -28.30 -37.33
N LYS A 521 31.53 -28.75 -38.09
CA LYS A 521 30.28 -28.02 -38.31
C LYS A 521 29.53 -27.77 -37.00
N THR A 522 29.52 -28.70 -36.04
CA THR A 522 28.93 -28.45 -34.71
C THR A 522 29.80 -27.53 -33.86
N ALA A 523 31.13 -27.62 -33.94
CA ALA A 523 32.05 -26.73 -33.24
C ALA A 523 31.91 -25.28 -33.74
N LEU A 524 31.95 -25.07 -35.06
CA LEU A 524 31.67 -23.79 -35.71
C LEU A 524 30.27 -23.27 -35.38
N SER A 525 29.24 -24.12 -35.37
CA SER A 525 27.88 -23.69 -34.98
C SER A 525 27.81 -23.20 -33.54
N ARG A 526 28.52 -23.86 -32.60
CA ARG A 526 28.63 -23.42 -31.20
C ARG A 526 29.40 -22.10 -31.08
N ALA A 527 30.55 -21.99 -31.74
CA ALA A 527 31.38 -20.78 -31.74
C ALA A 527 30.66 -19.57 -32.39
N LEU A 528 29.91 -19.78 -33.47
CA LEU A 528 29.08 -18.74 -34.10
C LEU A 528 27.91 -18.31 -33.21
N THR A 529 27.32 -19.25 -32.46
CA THR A 529 26.26 -18.94 -31.47
C THR A 529 26.85 -18.12 -30.32
N GLN A 530 27.97 -18.53 -29.72
CA GLN A 530 28.67 -17.77 -28.69
C GLN A 530 29.07 -16.36 -29.17
N ASN A 531 29.61 -16.24 -30.39
CA ASN A 531 29.94 -14.93 -30.98
C ASN A 531 28.72 -14.05 -31.27
N LYS A 532 27.54 -14.65 -31.51
CA LYS A 532 26.28 -13.92 -31.63
C LYS A 532 25.79 -13.44 -30.26
N ASP A 533 25.85 -14.30 -29.25
CA ASP A 533 25.40 -13.99 -27.90
C ASP A 533 26.30 -12.93 -27.24
N LEU A 534 27.62 -12.99 -27.43
CA LEU A 534 28.57 -11.95 -27.02
C LEU A 534 28.29 -10.60 -27.73
N LYS A 535 27.90 -10.61 -29.01
CA LYS A 535 27.48 -9.40 -29.73
C LYS A 535 26.16 -8.83 -29.20
N ASN A 536 25.21 -9.69 -28.82
CA ASN A 536 23.97 -9.25 -28.18
C ASN A 536 24.26 -8.62 -26.81
N GLN A 537 25.07 -9.26 -25.96
CA GLN A 537 25.50 -8.73 -24.66
C GLN A 537 26.24 -7.39 -24.81
N LEU A 538 27.12 -7.26 -25.81
CA LEU A 538 27.81 -5.99 -26.07
C LEU A 538 26.83 -4.89 -26.51
N ALA A 539 25.83 -5.21 -27.34
CA ALA A 539 24.79 -4.27 -27.75
C ALA A 539 23.85 -3.89 -26.60
N GLU A 540 23.51 -4.83 -25.71
CA GLU A 540 22.74 -4.59 -24.48
C GLU A 540 23.51 -3.69 -23.51
N LEU A 541 24.81 -3.94 -23.30
CA LEU A 541 25.69 -3.08 -22.50
C LEU A 541 25.82 -1.67 -23.11
N GLN A 542 25.98 -1.55 -24.43
CA GLN A 542 26.00 -0.25 -25.11
C GLN A 542 24.66 0.49 -24.96
N SER A 543 23.52 -0.21 -25.14
CA SER A 543 22.19 0.39 -24.95
C SER A 543 21.95 0.79 -23.49
N CYS A 544 22.44 0.01 -22.53
CA CYS A 544 22.35 0.33 -21.11
C CYS A 544 23.22 1.54 -20.75
N PHE A 545 24.44 1.61 -21.28
CA PHE A 545 25.34 2.76 -21.09
C PHE A 545 24.78 4.04 -21.70
N VAL A 546 24.22 3.99 -22.91
CA VAL A 546 23.54 5.15 -23.54
C VAL A 546 22.32 5.56 -22.74
N LYS A 547 21.50 4.61 -22.26
CA LYS A 547 20.36 4.91 -21.38
C LYS A 547 20.82 5.58 -20.09
N MET A 548 21.77 5.00 -19.37
CA MET A 548 22.32 5.55 -18.13
C MET A 548 22.96 6.93 -18.34
N THR A 549 23.62 7.17 -19.48
CA THR A 549 24.18 8.49 -19.83
C THR A 549 23.07 9.54 -20.05
N ASN A 550 21.97 9.16 -20.73
CA ASN A 550 20.81 10.03 -20.91
C ASN A 550 20.06 10.28 -19.59
N ASP A 551 19.82 9.22 -18.81
CA ASP A 551 19.18 9.30 -17.49
C ASP A 551 20.00 10.21 -16.54
N ASN A 552 21.34 10.07 -16.53
CA ASN A 552 22.23 10.95 -15.78
C ASN A 552 22.20 12.40 -16.28
N MET A 553 22.11 12.63 -17.59
CA MET A 553 21.99 13.98 -18.17
C MET A 553 20.64 14.62 -17.79
N GLU A 554 19.54 13.86 -17.79
CA GLU A 554 18.23 14.34 -17.35
C GLU A 554 18.23 14.63 -15.85
N LEU A 555 18.84 13.77 -15.03
CA LEU A 555 19.01 13.99 -13.58
C LEU A 555 19.88 15.22 -13.28
N LEU A 556 20.98 15.43 -14.01
CA LEU A 556 21.84 16.61 -13.87
C LEU A 556 21.10 17.89 -14.28
N THR A 557 20.32 17.84 -15.36
CA THR A 557 19.47 18.96 -15.81
C THR A 557 18.39 19.29 -14.78
N LYS A 558 17.75 18.27 -14.19
CA LYS A 558 16.79 18.43 -13.09
C LYS A 558 17.45 19.02 -11.85
N LEU A 559 18.64 18.53 -11.46
CA LEU A 559 19.42 19.04 -10.34
C LEU A 559 19.70 20.54 -10.51
N GLN A 560 20.30 20.94 -11.64
CA GLN A 560 20.58 22.35 -11.95
C GLN A 560 19.30 23.22 -11.95
N SER A 561 18.18 22.69 -12.48
CA SER A 561 16.91 23.42 -12.44
C SER A 561 16.36 23.59 -11.00
N GLY A 562 16.58 22.60 -10.13
CA GLY A 562 16.23 22.64 -8.72
C GLY A 562 17.14 23.55 -7.90
N GLU A 563 18.45 23.55 -8.18
CA GLU A 563 19.43 24.48 -7.60
C GLU A 563 19.09 25.92 -7.94
N HIS A 564 18.74 26.23 -9.20
CA HIS A 564 18.27 27.55 -9.58
C HIS A 564 16.96 27.92 -8.90
N GLN A 565 15.96 27.01 -8.82
CA GLN A 565 14.72 27.28 -8.07
C GLN A 565 14.99 27.52 -6.58
N ASN A 566 15.95 26.81 -5.97
CA ASN A 566 16.34 26.99 -4.58
C ASN A 566 17.04 28.35 -4.38
N GLN A 567 17.98 28.73 -5.26
CA GLN A 567 18.58 30.08 -5.27
C GLN A 567 17.50 31.17 -5.38
N ASP A 568 16.50 30.97 -6.24
CA ASP A 568 15.38 31.88 -6.45
C ASP A 568 14.45 31.98 -5.23
N VAL A 569 14.31 30.90 -4.45
CA VAL A 569 13.56 30.87 -3.18
C VAL A 569 14.37 31.51 -2.05
N MET A 570 15.68 31.21 -1.93
CA MET A 570 16.58 31.88 -0.99
C MET A 570 16.62 33.39 -1.22
N ALA A 571 16.68 33.83 -2.48
CA ALA A 571 16.65 35.25 -2.84
C ALA A 571 15.29 35.93 -2.56
N LYS A 572 14.19 35.18 -2.50
CA LYS A 572 12.88 35.69 -2.05
C LYS A 572 12.79 35.73 -0.52
N LEU A 573 13.30 34.71 0.16
CA LEU A 573 13.36 34.63 1.62
C LEU A 573 14.20 35.78 2.19
N GLY A 574 15.40 36.04 1.65
CA GLY A 574 16.25 37.15 2.07
C GLY A 574 15.55 38.51 1.96
N ARG A 575 14.79 38.75 0.88
CA ARG A 575 13.98 39.99 0.73
C ARG A 575 12.87 40.09 1.79
N GLN A 576 12.23 38.97 2.14
CA GLN A 576 11.23 38.95 3.21
C GLN A 576 11.87 39.14 4.60
N GLU A 577 13.09 38.65 4.81
CA GLU A 577 13.87 38.94 6.01
C GLU A 577 14.25 40.42 6.09
N ASP A 578 14.75 41.01 4.99
CA ASP A 578 15.02 42.44 4.87
C ASP A 578 13.76 43.28 5.17
N GLU A 579 12.64 43.02 4.49
CA GLU A 579 11.33 43.67 4.73
C GLU A 579 10.90 43.54 6.21
N LEU A 580 11.07 42.36 6.83
CA LEU A 580 10.76 42.16 8.24
C LEU A 580 11.73 42.91 9.17
N THR A 581 13.00 43.10 8.82
CA THR A 581 13.92 43.94 9.60
C THR A 581 13.57 45.42 9.46
N GLU A 582 13.17 45.88 8.26
CA GLU A 582 12.73 47.26 8.07
C GLU A 582 11.45 47.54 8.86
N ILE A 583 10.44 46.67 8.79
CA ILE A 583 9.19 46.80 9.57
C ILE A 583 9.48 46.82 11.07
N LYS A 584 10.35 45.93 11.57
CA LYS A 584 10.80 45.97 12.99
C LYS A 584 11.48 47.29 13.34
N GLN A 585 12.31 47.85 12.45
CA GLN A 585 12.97 49.14 12.67
C GLN A 585 11.97 50.31 12.63
N GLN A 586 10.98 50.27 11.74
CA GLN A 586 9.89 51.26 11.69
C GLN A 586 9.03 51.22 12.97
N ILE A 587 8.70 50.03 13.48
CA ILE A 587 8.01 49.85 14.76
C ILE A 587 8.85 50.42 15.91
N ALA A 588 10.13 50.05 16.02
CA ALA A 588 11.01 50.56 17.07
C ALA A 588 11.18 52.09 17.06
N ARG A 589 11.20 52.71 15.87
CA ARG A 589 11.15 54.19 15.73
C ARG A 589 9.84 54.75 16.25
N LYS A 590 8.70 54.15 15.90
CA LYS A 590 7.37 54.60 16.35
C LYS A 590 7.14 54.38 17.84
N ASP A 591 7.69 53.34 18.44
CA ASP A 591 7.66 53.13 19.89
C ASP A 591 8.49 54.20 20.64
N SER A 592 9.63 54.65 20.08
CA SER A 592 10.39 55.80 20.61
C SER A 592 9.56 57.08 20.54
N GLU A 593 9.02 57.39 19.37
CA GLU A 593 8.17 58.58 19.12
C GLU A 593 6.95 58.61 20.05
N LEU A 594 6.27 57.47 20.24
CA LEU A 594 5.16 57.34 21.18
C LEU A 594 5.60 57.51 22.65
N ASN A 595 6.78 57.01 23.03
CA ASN A 595 7.31 57.17 24.38
C ASN A 595 7.75 58.62 24.65
N GLU A 596 8.35 59.30 23.67
CA GLU A 596 8.69 60.72 23.70
C GLU A 596 7.43 61.59 23.84
N LEU A 597 6.42 61.38 23.00
CA LEU A 597 5.11 62.04 23.10
C LEU A 597 4.43 61.76 24.46
N ARG A 598 4.50 60.52 24.96
CA ARG A 598 3.93 60.15 26.27
C ARG A 598 4.68 60.80 27.43
N ASN A 599 5.99 61.00 27.31
CA ASN A 599 6.77 61.71 28.34
C ASN A 599 6.51 63.22 28.27
N MET A 600 6.42 63.81 27.07
CA MET A 600 6.01 65.21 26.91
C MET A 600 4.60 65.46 27.44
N SER A 601 3.64 64.55 27.22
CA SER A 601 2.31 64.63 27.83
C SER A 601 2.33 64.55 29.35
N LYS A 602 3.26 63.80 29.98
CA LYS A 602 3.45 63.82 31.44
C LYS A 602 4.01 65.17 31.90
N THR A 603 5.04 65.69 31.21
CA THR A 603 5.67 66.98 31.55
C THR A 603 4.64 68.11 31.45
N ASN A 604 3.96 68.24 30.32
CA ASN A 604 2.91 69.24 30.14
C ASN A 604 1.84 69.16 31.24
N ARG A 605 1.43 67.94 31.65
CA ARG A 605 0.44 67.76 32.73
C ARG A 605 0.97 68.11 34.13
N ILE A 606 2.27 67.98 34.35
CA ILE A 606 2.95 68.45 35.58
C ILE A 606 3.06 69.98 35.57
N ASP A 607 3.33 70.57 34.41
CA ASP A 607 3.41 72.02 34.22
C ASP A 607 2.03 72.68 34.31
N GLU A 608 0.98 72.05 33.75
CA GLU A 608 -0.43 72.41 33.93
C GLU A 608 -0.81 72.44 35.41
N TYR A 609 -0.49 71.40 36.18
CA TYR A 609 -0.79 71.34 37.62
C TYR A 609 0.01 72.38 38.44
N GLN A 610 1.26 72.66 38.06
CA GLN A 610 2.03 73.76 38.66
C GLN A 610 1.41 75.12 38.33
N GLN A 611 0.99 75.33 37.08
CA GLN A 611 0.36 76.57 36.63
C GLN A 611 -1.01 76.78 37.31
N GLU A 612 -1.79 75.72 37.49
CA GLU A 612 -3.05 75.70 38.24
C GLU A 612 -2.80 76.07 39.72
N GLN A 613 -1.83 75.44 40.39
CA GLN A 613 -1.46 75.81 41.76
C GLN A 613 -0.94 77.26 41.89
N ILE A 614 -0.21 77.77 40.90
CA ILE A 614 0.23 79.17 40.85
C ILE A 614 -0.98 80.10 40.67
N ASN A 615 -1.94 79.73 39.82
CA ASN A 615 -3.15 80.50 39.55
C ASN A 615 -4.11 80.53 40.75
N ASP A 616 -4.24 79.41 41.49
CA ASP A 616 -4.99 79.35 42.75
C ASP A 616 -4.35 80.23 43.83
N ARG A 617 -3.01 80.19 43.95
CA ARG A 617 -2.28 81.11 44.84
C ARG A 617 -2.45 82.56 44.42
N LEU A 618 -2.47 82.86 43.12
CA LEU A 618 -2.69 84.21 42.61
C LEU A 618 -4.11 84.70 42.93
N GLN A 619 -5.13 83.87 42.72
CA GLN A 619 -6.52 84.15 43.12
C GLN A 619 -6.64 84.33 44.64
N HIS A 620 -5.96 83.53 45.46
CA HIS A 620 -5.92 83.71 46.91
C HIS A 620 -5.26 85.04 47.31
N TYR A 621 -4.15 85.44 46.66
CA TYR A 621 -3.53 86.74 46.90
C TYR A 621 -4.37 87.91 46.39
N GLU A 622 -5.10 87.74 45.27
CA GLU A 622 -6.03 88.76 44.75
C GLU A 622 -7.23 88.94 45.68
N ALA A 623 -7.86 87.85 46.13
CA ALA A 623 -8.92 87.88 47.12
C ALA A 623 -8.44 88.44 48.47
N GLN A 624 -7.20 88.13 48.88
CA GLN A 624 -6.59 88.70 50.09
C GLN A 624 -6.30 90.20 49.91
N ALA A 625 -5.86 90.66 48.73
CA ALA A 625 -5.67 92.07 48.43
C ALA A 625 -7.00 92.82 48.43
N GLN A 626 -8.04 92.29 47.79
CA GLN A 626 -9.41 92.82 47.84
C GLN A 626 -9.92 92.91 49.29
N LEU A 627 -9.68 91.88 50.12
CA LEU A 627 -10.04 91.89 51.54
C LEU A 627 -9.26 92.98 52.31
N VAL A 628 -7.96 93.12 52.08
CA VAL A 628 -7.14 94.18 52.69
C VAL A 628 -7.61 95.56 52.26
N ASP A 629 -7.99 95.76 50.98
CA ASP A 629 -8.54 97.01 50.49
C ASP A 629 -9.92 97.30 51.13
N THR A 630 -10.80 96.30 51.29
CA THR A 630 -12.06 96.51 52.02
C THR A 630 -11.82 96.87 53.49
N LEU A 631 -10.91 96.18 54.18
CA LEU A 631 -10.55 96.48 55.57
C LEU A 631 -9.84 97.84 55.73
N GLN A 632 -9.05 98.29 54.75
CA GLN A 632 -8.49 99.64 54.74
C GLN A 632 -9.55 100.70 54.49
N ASN A 633 -10.53 100.43 53.62
CA ASN A 633 -11.65 101.35 53.38
C ASN A 633 -12.59 101.42 54.60
N GLU A 634 -12.88 100.31 55.28
CA GLU A 634 -13.64 100.27 56.54
C GLU A 634 -12.88 100.96 57.68
N LEU A 635 -11.57 100.68 57.83
CA LEU A 635 -10.72 101.35 58.82
C LEU A 635 -10.66 102.86 58.55
N ARG A 636 -10.53 103.27 57.29
CA ARG A 636 -10.54 104.68 56.89
C ARG A 636 -11.89 105.34 57.15
N ALA A 637 -13.01 104.70 56.80
CA ALA A 637 -14.35 105.22 57.10
C ALA A 637 -14.58 105.33 58.62
N SER A 638 -14.06 104.38 59.40
CA SER A 638 -14.05 104.43 60.86
C SER A 638 -13.17 105.56 61.40
N GLN A 639 -12.00 105.82 60.81
CA GLN A 639 -11.13 106.94 61.16
C GLN A 639 -11.75 108.30 60.77
N ASP A 640 -12.32 108.43 59.57
CA ASP A 640 -13.05 109.62 59.13
C ASP A 640 -14.27 109.88 60.06
N MET A 641 -14.95 108.82 60.53
CA MET A 641 -16.02 108.90 61.54
C MET A 641 -15.50 109.28 62.93
N VAL A 642 -14.35 108.75 63.37
CA VAL A 642 -13.71 109.11 64.64
C VAL A 642 -13.18 110.54 64.61
N ASP A 643 -12.67 111.02 63.48
CA ASP A 643 -12.25 112.42 63.29
C ASP A 643 -13.46 113.36 63.24
N ALA A 644 -14.58 112.95 62.62
CA ALA A 644 -15.85 113.68 62.70
C ALA A 644 -16.39 113.76 64.13
N LEU A 645 -16.41 112.64 64.87
CA LEU A 645 -16.81 112.59 66.28
C LEU A 645 -15.83 113.36 67.19
N THR A 646 -14.54 113.38 66.88
CA THR A 646 -13.53 114.16 67.59
C THR A 646 -13.70 115.65 67.31
N THR A 647 -14.03 116.02 66.07
CA THR A 647 -14.38 117.40 65.68
C THR A 647 -15.62 117.85 66.44
N GLN A 648 -16.71 117.08 66.42
CA GLN A 648 -17.92 117.34 67.21
C GLN A 648 -17.64 117.40 68.71
N SER A 649 -16.79 116.52 69.26
CA SER A 649 -16.37 116.58 70.67
C SER A 649 -15.55 117.84 70.97
N SER A 650 -14.75 118.33 70.01
CA SER A 650 -14.01 119.59 70.13
C SER A 650 -14.93 120.82 70.05
N GLU A 651 -15.96 120.77 69.20
CA GLU A 651 -16.99 121.81 69.08
C GLU A 651 -17.88 121.87 70.34
N LEU A 652 -18.28 120.70 70.87
CA LEU A 652 -19.00 120.60 72.15
C LEU A 652 -18.14 121.09 73.32
N ARG A 653 -16.83 120.81 73.34
CA ARG A 653 -15.90 121.40 74.33
C ARG A 653 -15.75 122.91 74.14
N ALA A 654 -15.69 123.41 72.90
CA ALA A 654 -15.63 124.84 72.61
C ALA A 654 -16.94 125.57 73.01
N MET A 655 -18.10 124.91 72.86
CA MET A 655 -19.39 125.41 73.35
C MET A 655 -19.46 125.38 74.89
N LEU A 656 -18.95 124.34 75.55
CA LEU A 656 -18.80 124.30 77.01
C LEU A 656 -17.88 125.41 77.53
N ILE A 657 -16.78 125.72 76.84
CA ILE A 657 -15.88 126.83 77.20
C ILE A 657 -16.58 128.17 77.00
N LYS A 658 -17.29 128.38 75.87
CA LYS A 658 -18.14 129.58 75.66
C LYS A 658 -19.26 129.72 76.69
N ALA A 659 -19.75 128.63 77.28
CA ALA A 659 -20.72 128.66 78.36
C ALA A 659 -20.10 128.96 79.74
N ALA A 660 -18.78 128.82 79.89
CA ALA A 660 -18.05 129.16 81.11
C ALA A 660 -17.58 130.63 81.15
N GLU A 661 -17.46 131.29 79.99
CA GLU A 661 -17.00 132.68 79.86
C GLU A 661 -18.16 133.70 79.95
N ILE A 662 -18.86 133.72 81.08
CA ILE A 662 -19.78 134.83 81.46
C ILE A 662 -19.37 135.36 82.85
N PRO A 663 -18.98 136.64 83.00
CA PRO A 663 -18.53 137.18 84.27
C PRO A 663 -19.61 137.19 85.36
N LYS A 664 -19.18 137.11 86.62
CA LYS A 664 -19.95 137.58 87.77
C LYS A 664 -19.68 139.07 87.95
N ASP A 665 -20.73 139.86 88.14
CA ASP A 665 -20.68 141.19 88.76
C ASP A 665 -21.91 141.31 89.68
N ASP A 666 -21.79 142.07 90.76
CA ASP A 666 -22.62 141.83 91.96
C ASP A 666 -23.97 142.58 92.02
N ASN A 667 -24.89 141.99 92.81
CA ASN A 667 -26.17 142.49 93.35
C ASN A 667 -27.45 142.26 92.51
N ASN A 668 -28.35 141.44 93.10
CA ASN A 668 -29.82 141.55 93.26
C ASN A 668 -30.69 142.13 92.11
N GLU A 669 -31.88 141.61 91.79
CA GLU A 669 -32.76 140.48 92.20
C GLU A 669 -33.86 140.46 91.09
N GLU A 670 -34.51 139.38 90.63
CA GLU A 670 -34.79 138.02 91.13
C GLU A 670 -34.81 136.98 89.98
N GLY A 671 -34.78 135.67 90.32
CA GLY A 671 -35.45 134.59 89.56
C GLY A 671 -35.18 134.39 88.06
N GLY A 672 -34.05 133.77 87.68
CA GLY A 672 -33.81 133.43 86.26
C GLY A 672 -32.71 132.42 85.91
N ALA A 673 -32.19 131.63 86.87
CA ALA A 673 -30.91 130.90 86.71
C ALA A 673 -30.98 129.37 86.56
N GLU A 674 -32.04 128.70 87.03
CA GLU A 674 -32.09 127.22 87.12
C GLU A 674 -32.47 126.56 85.78
N ASN A 675 -33.54 127.02 85.12
CA ASN A 675 -34.10 126.42 83.89
C ASN A 675 -33.10 126.15 82.75
N LYS A 676 -31.98 126.90 82.65
CA LYS A 676 -30.95 126.67 81.61
C LYS A 676 -30.02 125.49 81.93
N ARG A 677 -29.84 125.16 83.21
CA ARG A 677 -29.03 124.00 83.64
C ARG A 677 -29.82 122.72 83.45
N ASP A 678 -31.09 122.73 83.85
CA ASP A 678 -31.96 121.57 83.75
C ASP A 678 -32.31 121.23 82.30
N GLN A 679 -32.50 122.23 81.43
CA GLN A 679 -32.70 122.01 79.99
C GLN A 679 -31.46 121.37 79.30
N VAL A 680 -30.25 121.64 79.80
CA VAL A 680 -29.03 120.95 79.33
C VAL A 680 -28.95 119.53 79.90
N LEU A 681 -29.31 119.32 81.17
CA LEU A 681 -29.37 117.98 81.78
C LEU A 681 -30.42 117.09 81.10
N GLU A 682 -31.59 117.62 80.74
CA GLU A 682 -32.62 116.92 79.98
C GLU A 682 -32.12 116.52 78.59
N SER A 683 -31.38 117.41 77.90
CA SER A 683 -30.76 117.12 76.60
C SER A 683 -29.66 116.05 76.67
N LEU A 684 -28.93 115.99 77.80
CA LEU A 684 -27.93 114.96 78.07
C LEU A 684 -28.59 113.63 78.47
N SER A 685 -29.67 113.68 79.25
CA SER A 685 -30.44 112.48 79.61
C SER A 685 -31.08 111.84 78.38
N THR A 686 -31.64 112.64 77.47
CA THR A 686 -32.22 112.13 76.22
C THR A 686 -31.16 111.59 75.25
N THR A 687 -29.98 112.21 75.12
CA THR A 687 -28.88 111.63 74.32
C THR A 687 -28.24 110.40 74.97
N ILE A 688 -28.13 110.32 76.30
CA ILE A 688 -27.68 109.10 77.00
C ILE A 688 -28.68 107.95 76.74
N GLN A 689 -29.98 108.20 76.90
CA GLN A 689 -31.01 107.19 76.63
C GLN A 689 -30.99 106.72 75.16
N GLN A 690 -30.77 107.63 74.21
CA GLN A 690 -30.64 107.30 72.79
C GLN A 690 -29.39 106.46 72.50
N LEU A 691 -28.24 106.77 73.11
CA LEU A 691 -27.02 105.96 73.04
C LEU A 691 -27.17 104.58 73.72
N GLU A 692 -28.02 104.47 74.75
CA GLU A 692 -28.37 103.19 75.37
C GLU A 692 -29.29 102.34 74.48
N GLU A 693 -30.24 102.94 73.76
CA GLU A 693 -31.01 102.24 72.71
C GLU A 693 -30.13 101.79 71.53
N GLU A 694 -29.28 102.67 71.00
CA GLU A 694 -28.32 102.32 69.93
C GLU A 694 -27.39 101.18 70.35
N ARG A 695 -26.87 101.22 71.58
CA ARG A 695 -26.10 100.13 72.18
C ARG A 695 -26.92 98.84 72.33
N GLY A 696 -28.20 98.93 72.67
CA GLY A 696 -29.11 97.80 72.74
C GLY A 696 -29.32 97.14 71.37
N ILE A 697 -29.55 97.94 70.34
CA ILE A 697 -29.67 97.49 68.94
C ILE A 697 -28.37 96.83 68.46
N LEU A 698 -27.21 97.43 68.75
CA LEU A 698 -25.90 96.89 68.36
C LEU A 698 -25.62 95.54 69.04
N VAL A 699 -26.00 95.38 70.31
CA VAL A 699 -25.92 94.10 71.04
C VAL A 699 -26.88 93.05 70.45
N SER A 700 -28.06 93.46 69.97
CA SER A 700 -28.99 92.55 69.27
C SER A 700 -28.39 92.07 67.94
N ASN A 701 -27.85 92.97 67.12
CA ASN A 701 -27.21 92.62 65.85
C ASN A 701 -26.01 91.67 66.03
N LEU A 702 -25.18 91.89 67.06
CA LEU A 702 -24.07 90.98 67.40
C LEU A 702 -24.55 89.61 67.89
N LYS A 703 -25.73 89.53 68.50
CA LYS A 703 -26.35 88.25 68.90
C LYS A 703 -26.90 87.50 67.68
N GLU A 704 -27.55 88.21 66.75
CA GLU A 704 -28.06 87.63 65.50
C GLU A 704 -26.94 87.13 64.58
N GLN A 705 -25.83 87.87 64.47
CA GLN A 705 -24.64 87.40 63.75
C GLN A 705 -24.03 86.14 64.38
N ARG A 706 -24.00 86.02 65.72
CA ARG A 706 -23.58 84.78 66.38
C ARG A 706 -24.51 83.61 66.07
N GLU A 707 -25.81 83.80 66.19
CA GLU A 707 -26.79 82.77 65.83
C GLU A 707 -26.66 82.34 64.35
N LEU A 708 -26.35 83.27 63.44
CA LEU A 708 -26.11 82.95 62.02
C LEU A 708 -24.80 82.16 61.84
N SER A 709 -23.74 82.53 62.55
CA SER A 709 -22.47 81.80 62.57
C SER A 709 -22.63 80.38 63.11
N ASP A 710 -23.39 80.20 64.19
CA ASP A 710 -23.66 78.88 64.77
C ASP A 710 -24.46 78.00 63.80
N LYS A 711 -25.50 78.57 63.16
CA LYS A 711 -26.31 77.88 62.13
C LYS A 711 -25.46 77.47 60.91
N LEU A 712 -24.51 78.32 60.48
CA LEU A 712 -23.55 77.99 59.42
C LEU A 712 -22.55 76.92 59.86
N SER A 713 -22.05 76.97 61.10
CA SER A 713 -21.12 75.95 61.63
C SER A 713 -21.76 74.57 61.73
N VAL A 714 -23.04 74.49 62.11
CA VAL A 714 -23.82 73.24 62.04
C VAL A 714 -23.97 72.78 60.59
N ARG A 715 -24.27 73.71 59.67
CA ARG A 715 -24.41 73.39 58.24
C ARG A 715 -23.13 72.84 57.59
N VAL A 716 -21.96 73.29 58.05
CA VAL A 716 -20.66 72.75 57.64
C VAL A 716 -20.46 71.35 58.21
N ALA A 717 -20.83 71.10 59.47
CA ALA A 717 -20.78 69.76 60.07
C ALA A 717 -21.70 68.76 59.34
N ASP A 718 -22.96 69.14 59.06
CA ASP A 718 -23.92 68.34 58.27
C ASP A 718 -23.29 67.87 56.93
N LEU A 719 -22.62 68.79 56.23
CA LEU A 719 -21.97 68.50 54.94
C LEU A 719 -20.73 67.63 55.09
N GLN A 720 -19.97 67.80 56.18
CA GLN A 720 -18.82 66.95 56.48
C GLN A 720 -19.25 65.51 56.81
N GLU A 721 -20.38 65.33 57.49
CA GLU A 721 -20.96 64.01 57.77
C GLU A 721 -21.54 63.36 56.50
N GLN A 722 -22.17 64.12 55.59
CA GLN A 722 -22.60 63.61 54.28
C GLN A 722 -21.43 63.15 53.38
N VAL A 723 -20.28 63.83 53.46
CA VAL A 723 -19.07 63.39 52.75
C VAL A 723 -18.53 62.08 53.35
N LEU A 724 -18.69 61.85 54.65
CA LEU A 724 -18.30 60.60 55.29
C LEU A 724 -19.27 59.44 55.00
N SER A 725 -20.59 59.67 54.99
CA SER A 725 -21.59 58.63 54.66
C SER A 725 -21.45 58.13 53.23
N ASN A 726 -21.18 59.03 52.27
CA ASN A 726 -21.02 58.67 50.85
C ASN A 726 -19.78 57.77 50.58
N ASN A 727 -18.90 57.55 51.56
CA ASN A 727 -17.77 56.62 51.47
C ASN A 727 -18.08 55.22 52.03
N GLN A 728 -19.33 54.92 52.45
CA GLN A 728 -19.72 53.61 52.98
C GLN A 728 -20.63 52.79 52.05
N ASP A 729 -21.22 53.38 51.00
CA ASP A 729 -22.10 52.68 50.05
C ASP A 729 -21.36 51.84 49.00
N ASP A 730 -20.04 51.98 48.85
CA ASP A 730 -19.21 51.21 47.89
C ASP A 730 -19.04 49.71 48.25
N ALA A 731 -19.73 49.24 49.30
CA ALA A 731 -19.70 47.86 49.79
C ALA A 731 -20.52 46.85 48.96
N ASP A 732 -21.39 47.29 48.04
CA ASP A 732 -22.24 46.41 47.19
C ASP A 732 -21.74 46.32 45.73
N ASN A 733 -20.41 46.39 45.53
CA ASN A 733 -19.77 46.33 44.22
C ASN A 733 -19.71 44.90 43.63
N ASN A 734 -20.88 44.29 43.41
CA ASN A 734 -21.03 43.08 42.60
C ASN A 734 -21.22 43.39 41.10
N ARG A 735 -20.56 44.45 40.62
CA ARG A 735 -20.56 44.91 39.23
C ARG A 735 -19.15 45.27 38.79
N VAL A 736 -18.53 44.36 38.05
CA VAL A 736 -17.20 44.53 37.43
C VAL A 736 -17.12 45.87 36.70
N GLY A 737 -16.16 46.71 37.08
CA GLY A 737 -15.99 48.05 36.51
C GLY A 737 -15.61 47.98 35.03
N ARG A 738 -15.95 49.01 34.25
CA ARG A 738 -15.72 49.00 32.78
C ARG A 738 -14.26 48.73 32.40
N ALA A 739 -13.30 49.22 33.18
CA ALA A 739 -11.88 48.96 32.97
C ALA A 739 -11.49 47.50 33.28
N GLU A 740 -12.02 46.94 34.37
CA GLU A 740 -11.79 45.55 34.79
C GLU A 740 -12.43 44.56 33.80
N PHE A 741 -13.63 44.88 33.30
CA PHE A 741 -14.30 44.11 32.25
C PHE A 741 -13.48 44.07 30.96
N GLU A 742 -12.92 45.21 30.54
CA GLU A 742 -12.10 45.27 29.33
C GLU A 742 -10.74 44.57 29.52
N GLN A 743 -10.15 44.59 30.73
CA GLN A 743 -8.99 43.77 31.08
C GLN A 743 -9.32 42.27 31.07
N LEU A 744 -10.43 41.86 31.69
CA LEU A 744 -10.90 40.47 31.72
C LEU A 744 -11.22 39.94 30.32
N LYS A 745 -11.85 40.76 29.48
CA LYS A 745 -12.12 40.49 28.05
C LYS A 745 -10.82 40.38 27.25
N THR A 746 -9.82 41.23 27.51
CA THR A 746 -8.50 41.14 26.88
C THR A 746 -7.80 39.83 27.28
N ALA A 747 -7.79 39.49 28.58
CA ALA A 747 -7.25 38.24 29.08
C ALA A 747 -7.97 37.01 28.50
N MET A 748 -9.30 37.04 28.42
CA MET A 748 -10.11 35.99 27.78
C MET A 748 -9.78 35.84 26.30
N THR A 749 -9.57 36.95 25.58
CA THR A 749 -9.16 36.93 24.17
C THR A 749 -7.77 36.30 24.02
N MET A 750 -6.79 36.70 24.84
CA MET A 750 -5.45 36.09 24.83
C MET A 750 -5.46 34.60 25.20
N ILE A 751 -6.36 34.17 26.10
CA ILE A 751 -6.57 32.75 26.43
C ILE A 751 -7.21 32.02 25.23
N GLN A 752 -8.20 32.61 24.57
CA GLN A 752 -8.84 32.04 23.38
C GLN A 752 -7.87 31.92 22.20
N ASP A 753 -7.04 32.93 21.94
CA ASP A 753 -6.00 32.89 20.90
C ASP A 753 -4.95 31.83 21.23
N LYS A 754 -4.52 31.73 22.49
CA LYS A 754 -3.57 30.71 22.94
C LYS A 754 -4.16 29.30 22.82
N TYR A 755 -5.42 29.09 23.17
CA TYR A 755 -6.12 27.81 22.97
C TYR A 755 -6.28 27.49 21.48
N THR A 756 -6.68 28.46 20.67
CA THR A 756 -6.86 28.28 19.22
C THR A 756 -5.52 27.92 18.56
N LYS A 757 -4.43 28.60 18.94
CA LYS A 757 -3.08 28.24 18.51
C LYS A 757 -2.69 26.84 18.97
N VAL A 758 -2.80 26.50 20.26
CA VAL A 758 -2.42 25.16 20.76
C VAL A 758 -3.26 24.05 20.12
N MET A 759 -4.54 24.29 19.82
CA MET A 759 -5.39 23.33 19.10
C MET A 759 -4.98 23.20 17.62
N LYS A 760 -4.55 24.29 16.97
CA LYS A 760 -3.97 24.21 15.62
C LYS A 760 -2.60 23.53 15.62
N ASP A 761 -1.68 23.94 16.49
CA ASP A 761 -0.37 23.31 16.66
C ASP A 761 -0.53 21.80 16.93
N LYS A 762 -1.57 21.39 17.69
CA LYS A 762 -1.94 19.98 17.91
C LYS A 762 -2.49 19.29 16.66
N ALA A 763 -3.31 19.96 15.84
CA ALA A 763 -3.77 19.41 14.56
C ALA A 763 -2.60 19.24 13.58
N ASP A 764 -1.79 20.28 13.39
CA ASP A 764 -0.57 20.28 12.57
C ASP A 764 0.47 19.24 13.05
N LEU A 765 0.42 18.82 14.32
CA LEU A 765 1.20 17.70 14.88
C LEU A 765 0.54 16.33 14.68
N SER A 766 -0.80 16.25 14.70
CA SER A 766 -1.54 15.02 14.38
C SER A 766 -1.36 14.65 12.91
N ASP A 767 -1.56 15.61 12.00
CA ASP A 767 -1.35 15.42 10.56
C ASP A 767 0.08 14.94 10.25
N LYS A 768 1.07 15.37 11.05
CA LYS A 768 2.47 14.89 10.97
C LYS A 768 2.68 13.52 11.58
N ALA A 769 1.97 13.16 12.65
CA ALA A 769 1.99 11.81 13.20
C ALA A 769 1.42 10.82 12.17
N ASP A 770 0.25 11.12 11.58
CA ASP A 770 -0.40 10.32 10.54
C ASP A 770 0.53 10.15 9.31
N GLN A 771 1.22 11.23 8.89
CA GLN A 771 2.23 11.17 7.82
C GLN A 771 3.44 10.29 8.18
N LEU A 772 3.91 10.32 9.43
CA LEU A 772 5.01 9.48 9.89
C LEU A 772 4.58 8.02 10.06
N GLU A 773 3.36 7.73 10.51
CA GLU A 773 2.80 6.38 10.54
C GLU A 773 2.65 5.79 9.14
N HIS A 774 2.21 6.58 8.16
CA HIS A 774 2.21 6.18 6.75
C HIS A 774 3.62 5.91 6.22
N LEU A 775 4.61 6.75 6.53
CA LEU A 775 6.00 6.53 6.13
C LEU A 775 6.62 5.29 6.79
N VAL A 776 6.37 5.05 8.08
CA VAL A 776 6.80 3.84 8.79
C VAL A 776 6.14 2.59 8.18
N THR A 777 4.85 2.66 7.84
CA THR A 777 4.14 1.56 7.16
C THR A 777 4.76 1.25 5.79
N GLN A 778 5.15 2.28 5.02
CA GLN A 778 5.85 2.10 3.74
C GLN A 778 7.24 1.50 3.95
N LEU A 779 8.06 2.06 4.84
CA LEU A 779 9.41 1.57 5.14
C LEU A 779 9.40 0.14 5.68
N GLN A 780 8.37 -0.26 6.42
CA GLN A 780 8.18 -1.64 6.85
C GLN A 780 7.89 -2.57 5.66
N GLY A 781 7.00 -2.19 4.74
CA GLY A 781 6.77 -2.98 3.51
C GLY A 781 7.99 -3.06 2.58
N GLU A 782 8.80 -2.00 2.52
CA GLU A 782 10.10 -2.01 1.82
C GLU A 782 11.10 -2.94 2.54
N SER A 783 11.12 -2.93 3.88
CA SER A 783 11.97 -3.83 4.70
C SER A 783 11.56 -5.29 4.56
N ASP A 784 10.26 -5.60 4.55
CA ASP A 784 9.73 -6.95 4.29
C ASP A 784 10.14 -7.43 2.89
N THR A 785 10.05 -6.55 1.88
CA THR A 785 10.49 -6.85 0.50
C THR A 785 12.01 -7.11 0.42
N ILE A 786 12.81 -6.37 1.19
CA ILE A 786 14.27 -6.62 1.33
C ILE A 786 14.52 -7.95 2.03
N GLY A 787 13.71 -8.32 3.03
CA GLY A 787 13.74 -9.63 3.69
C GLY A 787 13.43 -10.79 2.76
N GLU A 788 12.44 -10.64 1.87
CA GLU A 788 12.17 -11.60 0.79
C GLU A 788 13.35 -11.73 -0.17
N TYR A 789 13.97 -10.61 -0.58
CA TYR A 789 15.13 -10.62 -1.47
C TYR A 789 16.36 -11.29 -0.82
N ILE A 790 16.64 -11.02 0.45
CA ILE A 790 17.69 -11.69 1.25
C ILE A 790 17.41 -13.20 1.31
N SER A 791 16.16 -13.60 1.58
CA SER A 791 15.75 -15.01 1.62
C SER A 791 15.94 -15.72 0.27
N LEU A 792 15.56 -15.06 -0.83
CA LEU A 792 15.77 -15.56 -2.19
C LEU A 792 17.27 -15.66 -2.54
N TYR A 793 18.07 -14.67 -2.13
CA TYR A 793 19.52 -14.68 -2.33
C TYR A 793 20.20 -15.82 -1.56
N HIS A 794 19.85 -16.04 -0.29
CA HIS A 794 20.34 -17.20 0.47
C HIS A 794 19.94 -18.52 -0.18
N HIS A 795 18.68 -18.66 -0.64
CA HIS A 795 18.24 -19.87 -1.33
C HIS A 795 18.98 -20.09 -2.66
N GLN A 796 19.19 -19.04 -3.46
CA GLN A 796 19.97 -19.11 -4.69
C GLN A 796 21.44 -19.46 -4.43
N ARG A 797 22.05 -18.88 -3.40
CA ARG A 797 23.44 -19.15 -3.01
C ARG A 797 23.62 -20.57 -2.49
N ALA A 798 22.66 -21.09 -1.70
CA ALA A 798 22.64 -22.49 -1.28
C ALA A 798 22.50 -23.46 -2.47
N LEU A 799 21.64 -23.17 -3.45
CA LEU A 799 21.50 -23.97 -4.68
C LEU A 799 22.76 -23.94 -5.56
N LEU A 800 23.46 -22.81 -5.62
CA LEU A 800 24.76 -22.69 -6.29
C LEU A 800 25.82 -23.54 -5.58
N GLN A 801 25.94 -23.41 -4.26
CA GLN A 801 26.88 -24.15 -3.44
C GLN A 801 26.60 -25.66 -3.44
N GLN A 802 25.33 -26.08 -3.50
CA GLN A 802 24.95 -27.49 -3.67
C GLN A 802 25.41 -28.04 -5.03
N ARG A 803 25.19 -27.28 -6.11
CA ARG A 803 25.64 -27.67 -7.46
C ARG A 803 27.16 -27.72 -7.57
N GLU A 804 27.86 -26.78 -6.94
CA GLU A 804 29.32 -26.77 -6.86
C GLU A 804 29.85 -27.94 -6.05
N SER A 805 29.22 -28.26 -4.91
CA SER A 805 29.54 -29.46 -4.12
C SER A 805 29.39 -30.73 -4.96
N GLN A 806 28.26 -30.93 -5.64
CA GLN A 806 28.02 -32.07 -6.54
C GLN A 806 29.04 -32.15 -7.69
N LYS A 807 29.43 -31.00 -8.26
CA LYS A 807 30.47 -30.94 -9.31
C LYS A 807 31.84 -31.33 -8.74
N ASN A 808 32.19 -30.85 -7.56
CA ASN A 808 33.48 -31.13 -6.92
C ASN A 808 33.56 -32.58 -6.40
N GLU A 809 32.45 -33.14 -5.94
CA GLU A 809 32.29 -34.56 -5.60
C GLU A 809 32.49 -35.43 -6.85
N TYR A 810 31.84 -35.10 -7.98
CA TYR A 810 32.02 -35.79 -9.25
C TYR A 810 33.47 -35.70 -9.79
N ILE A 811 34.10 -34.51 -9.70
CA ILE A 811 35.53 -34.34 -10.04
C ILE A 811 36.41 -35.16 -9.09
N GLY A 812 36.07 -35.23 -7.79
CA GLY A 812 36.77 -36.03 -6.80
C GLY A 812 36.58 -37.54 -6.97
N HIS A 813 35.49 -37.99 -7.59
CA HIS A 813 35.35 -39.35 -8.12
C HIS A 813 36.28 -39.56 -9.32
N LEU A 814 36.13 -38.75 -10.37
CA LEU A 814 36.89 -38.88 -11.61
C LEU A 814 38.42 -38.78 -11.40
N ALA A 815 38.87 -38.05 -10.38
CA ALA A 815 40.26 -37.97 -9.96
C ALA A 815 40.77 -39.28 -9.32
N ARG A 816 39.96 -39.89 -8.42
CA ARG A 816 40.27 -41.21 -7.83
C ARG A 816 40.26 -42.31 -8.89
N ASP A 817 39.27 -42.31 -9.77
CA ASP A 817 39.15 -43.27 -10.87
C ASP A 817 40.38 -43.19 -11.80
N ARG A 818 40.86 -41.97 -12.07
CA ARG A 818 42.10 -41.73 -12.82
C ARG A 818 43.35 -42.20 -12.06
N GLU A 819 43.44 -41.95 -10.76
CA GLU A 819 44.57 -42.39 -9.92
C GLU A 819 44.63 -43.92 -9.84
N GLU A 820 43.48 -44.60 -9.67
CA GLU A 820 43.37 -46.05 -9.70
C GLU A 820 43.77 -46.62 -11.07
N LEU A 821 43.30 -46.01 -12.16
CA LEU A 821 43.68 -46.42 -13.52
C LEU A 821 45.18 -46.20 -13.78
N GLN A 822 45.77 -45.10 -13.30
CA GLN A 822 47.22 -44.86 -13.37
C GLN A 822 47.99 -45.88 -12.52
N GLY A 823 47.48 -46.27 -11.36
CA GLY A 823 48.03 -47.35 -10.53
C GLY A 823 47.99 -48.71 -11.24
N LYS A 824 46.84 -49.08 -11.83
CA LYS A 824 46.66 -50.29 -12.64
C LYS A 824 47.57 -50.30 -13.87
N LEU A 825 47.69 -49.18 -14.59
CA LEU A 825 48.63 -49.04 -15.71
C LEU A 825 50.10 -49.14 -15.28
N GLY A 826 50.47 -48.60 -14.13
CA GLY A 826 51.81 -48.75 -13.55
C GLY A 826 52.13 -50.19 -13.16
N GLN A 827 51.17 -50.91 -12.58
CA GLN A 827 51.28 -52.35 -12.29
C GLN A 827 51.39 -53.18 -13.58
N LEU A 828 50.59 -52.85 -14.61
CA LEU A 828 50.67 -53.47 -15.93
C LEU A 828 52.06 -53.26 -16.55
N GLN A 829 52.57 -52.02 -16.53
CA GLN A 829 53.89 -51.69 -17.05
C GLN A 829 55.00 -52.44 -16.30
N ALA A 830 54.91 -52.56 -14.97
CA ALA A 830 55.85 -53.34 -14.17
C ALA A 830 55.81 -54.84 -14.52
N LEU A 831 54.62 -55.44 -14.65
CA LEU A 831 54.46 -56.84 -15.04
C LEU A 831 54.94 -57.10 -16.48
N VAL A 832 54.68 -56.19 -17.42
CA VAL A 832 55.18 -56.29 -18.81
C VAL A 832 56.71 -56.17 -18.85
N MET A 833 57.29 -55.25 -18.08
CA MET A 833 58.74 -55.14 -17.95
C MET A 833 59.36 -56.40 -17.32
N GLN A 834 58.68 -57.00 -16.33
CA GLN A 834 59.06 -58.28 -15.74
C GLN A 834 59.02 -59.41 -16.79
N LEU A 835 57.92 -59.54 -17.55
CA LEU A 835 57.76 -60.55 -18.61
C LEU A 835 58.81 -60.41 -19.73
N LEU A 836 59.14 -59.18 -20.14
CA LEU A 836 60.20 -58.88 -21.10
C LEU A 836 61.59 -59.25 -20.55
N GLY A 837 61.79 -59.12 -19.24
CA GLY A 837 63.01 -59.57 -18.54
C GLY A 837 63.10 -61.09 -18.46
N GLU A 838 62.01 -61.75 -18.06
CA GLU A 838 61.90 -63.21 -17.99
C GLU A 838 62.18 -63.86 -19.36
N ARG A 839 61.67 -63.26 -20.44
CA ARG A 839 61.92 -63.65 -21.85
C ARG A 839 63.27 -63.20 -22.43
N ASN A 840 64.13 -62.51 -21.69
CA ASN A 840 65.38 -61.87 -22.16
C ASN A 840 65.21 -60.80 -23.28
N MET A 841 63.99 -60.41 -23.65
CA MET A 841 63.71 -59.46 -24.75
C MET A 841 64.04 -58.00 -24.40
N LEU A 842 64.21 -57.69 -23.11
CA LEU A 842 64.39 -56.34 -22.54
C LEU A 842 65.58 -55.56 -23.14
N HIS A 843 66.59 -56.22 -23.71
CA HIS A 843 67.68 -55.54 -24.43
C HIS A 843 67.17 -54.83 -25.71
N SER A 844 66.41 -55.52 -26.57
CA SER A 844 65.87 -54.94 -27.81
C SER A 844 64.95 -53.74 -27.56
N TYR A 845 64.10 -53.83 -26.52
CA TYR A 845 63.14 -52.78 -26.18
C TYR A 845 63.81 -51.48 -25.73
N ASN A 846 65.00 -51.57 -25.12
CA ASN A 846 65.82 -50.40 -24.78
C ASN A 846 66.51 -49.79 -26.01
N GLU A 847 67.00 -50.60 -26.95
CA GLU A 847 67.62 -50.09 -28.18
C GLU A 847 66.61 -49.34 -29.07
N GLU A 848 65.40 -49.89 -29.27
CA GLU A 848 64.34 -49.21 -30.03
C GLU A 848 63.83 -47.93 -29.33
N SER A 849 63.67 -47.97 -28.01
CA SER A 849 63.24 -46.79 -27.21
C SER A 849 64.27 -45.65 -27.20
N ILE A 850 65.55 -45.95 -27.44
CA ILE A 850 66.61 -44.94 -27.60
C ILE A 850 66.59 -44.34 -29.02
N LEU A 851 66.32 -45.15 -30.05
CA LEU A 851 66.23 -44.69 -31.44
C LEU A 851 65.02 -43.76 -31.68
N GLN A 852 63.83 -44.07 -31.16
CA GLN A 852 62.64 -43.23 -31.35
C GLN A 852 62.68 -41.86 -30.62
N LYS A 853 63.65 -41.62 -29.73
CA LYS A 853 63.85 -40.31 -29.07
C LYS A 853 64.80 -39.36 -29.80
N SER A 854 65.23 -39.71 -31.01
CA SER A 854 66.27 -38.97 -31.76
C SER A 854 65.76 -38.09 -32.92
N THR A 855 64.46 -38.11 -33.25
CA THR A 855 63.92 -37.44 -34.44
C THR A 855 62.94 -36.28 -34.20
N ASP A 856 62.42 -36.11 -32.98
CA ASP A 856 61.65 -34.90 -32.59
C ASP A 856 62.31 -34.25 -31.37
N ASN A 857 63.15 -33.25 -31.63
CA ASN A 857 63.79 -32.40 -30.62
C ASN A 857 63.88 -30.96 -31.15
N ASP A 858 62.73 -30.28 -31.14
CA ASP A 858 62.68 -28.83 -31.25
C ASP A 858 61.63 -28.27 -30.26
N ILE A 859 61.80 -27.02 -29.84
CA ILE A 859 61.04 -26.35 -28.77
C ILE A 859 61.24 -26.95 -27.35
N GLN A 860 62.21 -26.38 -26.64
CA GLN A 860 62.60 -26.72 -25.27
C GLN A 860 61.92 -25.82 -24.21
N PRO A 861 61.36 -26.38 -23.12
CA PRO A 861 61.12 -25.65 -21.87
C PRO A 861 62.05 -26.15 -20.75
N HIS A 862 62.82 -25.25 -20.13
CA HIS A 862 63.83 -25.63 -19.13
C HIS A 862 63.69 -24.88 -17.80
N ILE A 863 63.86 -25.65 -16.71
CA ILE A 863 64.23 -25.21 -15.35
C ILE A 863 63.14 -24.52 -14.52
N ALA A 864 62.80 -25.17 -13.41
CA ALA A 864 62.32 -24.51 -12.20
C ALA A 864 63.44 -24.56 -11.14
N HIS A 865 63.74 -23.43 -10.48
CA HIS A 865 63.90 -23.36 -9.02
C HIS A 865 64.27 -21.96 -8.47
N LYS A 866 63.54 -21.57 -7.40
CA LYS A 866 63.95 -20.87 -6.17
C LYS A 866 64.88 -19.62 -6.21
N HIS A 867 64.33 -18.52 -5.65
CA HIS A 867 64.92 -17.64 -4.62
C HIS A 867 66.39 -17.14 -4.78
N HIS A 868 66.70 -15.83 -4.78
CA HIS A 868 66.56 -14.90 -3.63
C HIS A 868 66.97 -13.43 -3.99
N HIS A 869 66.58 -12.49 -3.11
CA HIS A 869 67.15 -11.14 -2.85
C HIS A 869 67.07 -9.94 -3.85
N HIS A 870 66.85 -8.78 -3.22
CA HIS A 870 66.95 -7.36 -3.61
C HIS A 870 68.43 -6.86 -3.44
N PRO A 871 68.83 -5.55 -3.59
CA PRO A 871 68.08 -4.32 -3.97
C PRO A 871 68.82 -3.33 -4.96
N HIS A 872 68.22 -2.13 -5.14
CA HIS A 872 68.80 -0.78 -5.45
C HIS A 872 68.85 -0.17 -6.89
N HIS A 873 68.24 1.03 -6.99
CA HIS A 873 68.72 2.36 -7.50
C HIS A 873 69.99 2.45 -8.41
N HIS A 874 70.17 3.40 -9.36
CA HIS A 874 69.41 4.56 -9.91
C HIS A 874 70.18 5.15 -11.16
N HIS A 875 69.97 6.31 -11.82
CA HIS A 875 69.13 7.55 -11.68
C HIS A 875 69.03 8.31 -13.04
N HIS A 876 67.99 9.17 -13.23
CA HIS A 876 67.91 10.30 -14.22
C HIS A 876 68.01 9.95 -15.75
N HIS A 877 67.60 10.74 -16.77
CA HIS A 877 67.07 12.12 -16.98
C HIS A 877 66.44 12.18 -18.42
N HIS A 878 65.55 13.10 -18.88
CA HIS A 878 64.68 14.10 -18.22
C HIS A 878 63.44 14.58 -19.07
N HIS A 879 63.41 15.81 -19.60
CA HIS A 879 62.25 16.58 -20.16
C HIS A 879 62.50 17.10 -21.61
N ASN A 880 61.55 17.67 -22.39
CA ASN A 880 60.19 18.17 -22.09
C ASN A 880 59.21 18.18 -23.31
N GLY A 881 57.88 18.16 -23.07
CA GLY A 881 56.83 18.42 -24.08
C GLY A 881 55.46 17.76 -23.78
N VAL A 882 54.42 18.56 -23.49
CA VAL A 882 53.08 18.20 -22.93
C VAL A 882 52.07 19.26 -23.46
N PRO A 883 50.73 19.04 -23.65
CA PRO A 883 49.75 18.09 -23.05
C PRO A 883 48.94 17.24 -24.08
N ASN A 884 47.98 16.35 -23.77
CA ASN A 884 47.51 15.63 -22.55
C ASN A 884 46.63 14.44 -23.01
N GLY A 885 46.41 13.42 -22.16
CA GLY A 885 45.30 12.46 -22.31
C GLY A 885 45.70 10.98 -22.19
N ASP A 886 45.74 10.48 -20.96
CA ASP A 886 46.01 9.07 -20.63
C ASP A 886 44.71 8.34 -20.21
N GLY A 887 44.71 7.00 -20.20
CA GLY A 887 43.55 6.17 -19.90
C GLY A 887 43.78 4.65 -19.98
N GLY A 888 44.98 4.17 -19.62
CA GLY A 888 45.24 2.73 -19.47
C GLY A 888 44.42 2.11 -18.32
N VAL A 889 43.86 0.91 -18.54
CA VAL A 889 43.07 0.20 -17.51
C VAL A 889 43.95 -0.82 -16.79
N ASP A 890 44.11 -0.63 -15.48
CA ASP A 890 44.83 -1.55 -14.60
C ASP A 890 43.88 -2.60 -13.98
N TRP A 891 44.40 -3.78 -13.63
CA TRP A 891 43.60 -4.90 -13.09
C TRP A 891 43.69 -4.98 -11.56
N PRO A 892 42.56 -5.02 -10.81
CA PRO A 892 42.60 -5.19 -9.37
C PRO A 892 43.05 -6.61 -8.96
N ASP A 893 44.07 -6.67 -8.11
CA ASP A 893 44.44 -7.88 -7.35
C ASP A 893 43.44 -8.15 -6.21
N TYR A 894 43.33 -9.40 -5.76
CA TYR A 894 42.39 -9.83 -4.71
C TYR A 894 43.15 -10.53 -3.58
N THR A 895 43.70 -9.73 -2.66
CA THR A 895 44.36 -10.19 -1.44
C THR A 895 43.61 -9.74 -0.18
N SER A 896 43.73 -10.53 0.89
CA SER A 896 42.87 -10.42 2.07
C SER A 896 43.05 -9.12 2.86
N SER A 897 41.95 -8.66 3.46
CA SER A 897 41.97 -7.83 4.66
C SER A 897 40.84 -8.32 5.56
N GLU A 898 41.22 -9.04 6.60
CA GLU A 898 40.33 -9.44 7.70
C GLU A 898 40.33 -8.29 8.71
N ASP A 899 39.15 -7.80 9.08
CA ASP A 899 38.95 -6.90 10.22
C ASP A 899 37.72 -7.41 10.98
N ASP A 900 37.96 -8.08 12.11
CA ASP A 900 36.89 -8.55 13.01
C ASP A 900 36.27 -7.37 13.77
N SER A 901 34.94 -7.39 13.89
CA SER A 901 34.20 -6.58 14.87
C SER A 901 32.85 -7.23 15.16
N ASP A 902 32.77 -7.89 16.32
CA ASP A 902 31.57 -8.60 16.78
C ASP A 902 30.34 -7.70 16.89
N SER A 903 29.18 -8.27 16.56
CA SER A 903 27.90 -7.85 17.15
C SER A 903 26.97 -9.06 17.28
N GLU A 904 26.59 -9.36 18.52
CA GLU A 904 25.81 -10.56 18.87
C GLU A 904 24.36 -10.47 18.38
N VAL A 905 23.85 -11.56 17.79
CA VAL A 905 22.41 -11.85 17.73
C VAL A 905 22.20 -13.34 18.04
N GLU A 906 21.28 -13.62 18.96
CA GLU A 906 21.09 -14.94 19.57
C GLU A 906 20.58 -16.02 18.59
N GLN A 907 21.13 -17.23 18.65
CA GLN A 907 20.47 -18.41 18.07
C GLN A 907 19.49 -19.04 19.07
N ILE A 908 18.20 -19.02 18.75
CA ILE A 908 17.16 -19.67 19.56
C ILE A 908 17.23 -21.20 19.40
N VAL A 909 17.15 -21.90 20.53
CA VAL A 909 17.32 -23.35 20.67
C VAL A 909 16.23 -24.15 19.95
N GLY A 910 16.62 -25.21 19.24
CA GLY A 910 15.73 -26.22 18.64
C GLY A 910 16.46 -27.53 18.36
N GLY A 911 16.75 -28.31 19.40
CA GLY A 911 17.56 -29.53 19.30
C GLY A 911 16.81 -30.81 18.89
N ALA A 912 17.57 -31.77 18.34
CA ALA A 912 17.22 -33.18 18.18
C ALA A 912 18.49 -34.03 18.40
N GLU A 913 18.35 -35.29 18.83
CA GLU A 913 19.39 -35.94 19.64
C GLU A 913 20.32 -36.94 18.89
N ASN A 914 21.58 -36.89 19.36
CA ASN A 914 22.73 -37.80 19.29
C ASN A 914 22.58 -39.28 18.87
N GLY A 915 23.70 -39.83 18.36
CA GLY A 915 23.94 -41.26 18.12
C GLY A 915 25.17 -41.51 17.22
N ASP A 916 26.37 -41.02 17.53
CA ASP A 916 27.33 -41.48 18.57
C ASP A 916 28.46 -42.38 17.99
N VAL A 917 29.55 -42.57 18.74
CA VAL A 917 30.71 -43.45 18.52
C VAL A 917 31.80 -42.97 17.54
N THR A 918 32.74 -42.17 18.07
CA THR A 918 34.19 -42.32 17.77
C THR A 918 34.84 -43.14 18.89
N PRO A 919 35.89 -43.95 18.63
CA PRO A 919 37.24 -43.42 18.89
C PRO A 919 38.39 -43.96 17.99
N THR A 920 39.16 -43.02 17.44
CA THR A 920 40.63 -42.87 17.56
C THR A 920 41.49 -44.10 17.94
N GLN A 921 42.46 -44.50 17.08
CA GLN A 921 43.92 -44.42 17.39
C GLN A 921 44.87 -44.77 16.21
N GLN A 922 46.13 -44.35 16.40
CA GLN A 922 47.35 -44.43 15.56
C GLN A 922 48.02 -45.83 15.59
N PRO A 923 49.23 -46.07 15.00
CA PRO A 923 49.94 -45.46 13.84
C PRO A 923 50.48 -46.51 12.82
N SER A 924 51.17 -46.05 11.77
CA SER A 924 52.11 -46.86 10.97
C SER A 924 53.32 -47.35 11.76
N PRO A 925 53.91 -48.49 11.35
CA PRO A 925 55.37 -48.55 11.20
C PRO A 925 55.83 -49.25 9.91
N ALA A 926 57.04 -48.91 9.46
CA ALA A 926 57.77 -49.67 8.45
C ALA A 926 58.62 -50.79 9.09
N PRO A 927 59.00 -51.83 8.33
CA PRO A 927 60.21 -52.59 8.63
C PRO A 927 61.21 -52.65 7.46
N SER A 928 62.47 -52.86 7.80
CA SER A 928 63.62 -52.96 6.88
C SER A 928 63.94 -54.40 6.46
N THR A 929 64.75 -54.54 5.40
CA THR A 929 65.43 -55.79 5.01
C THR A 929 66.23 -56.43 6.16
N PRO A 930 66.34 -57.78 6.18
CA PRO A 930 67.68 -58.36 6.06
C PRO A 930 67.77 -59.62 5.15
N THR A 931 69.02 -60.04 4.90
CA THR A 931 69.48 -61.17 4.08
C THR A 931 69.38 -62.55 4.76
N SER A 932 69.27 -63.64 3.98
CA SER A 932 70.19 -64.81 4.05
C SER A 932 69.85 -65.91 3.02
N ASP A 933 70.86 -66.70 2.66
CA ASP A 933 70.82 -67.75 1.62
C ASP A 933 70.15 -69.07 2.03
N SER A 934 69.63 -69.81 1.05
CA SER A 934 69.73 -71.28 0.99
C SER A 934 69.53 -71.81 -0.43
N GLN A 935 70.13 -72.97 -0.72
CA GLN A 935 70.39 -73.42 -2.09
C GLN A 935 69.37 -74.44 -2.65
N SER A 936 69.40 -74.56 -3.98
CA SER A 936 69.16 -75.77 -4.79
C SER A 936 67.77 -76.05 -5.40
N ASN A 937 67.82 -76.66 -6.58
CA ASN A 937 66.79 -77.52 -7.20
C ASN A 937 65.44 -76.90 -7.58
N LYS A 938 65.37 -76.28 -8.78
CA LYS A 938 64.83 -76.95 -10.00
C LYS A 938 64.83 -76.04 -11.24
N SER A 939 65.47 -76.49 -12.31
CA SER A 939 65.43 -75.87 -13.65
C SER A 939 64.12 -76.18 -14.38
N ASN A 940 62.98 -75.99 -13.73
CA ASN A 940 61.66 -76.34 -14.27
C ASN A 940 60.54 -75.36 -13.88
N ASN A 941 60.82 -74.34 -13.05
CA ASN A 941 59.83 -73.33 -12.63
C ASN A 941 59.67 -72.18 -13.64
N LYS A 942 60.69 -71.89 -14.46
CA LYS A 942 60.75 -70.65 -15.25
C LYS A 942 59.52 -70.44 -16.16
N ALA A 943 59.13 -71.46 -16.92
CA ALA A 943 57.91 -71.43 -17.73
C ALA A 943 56.62 -71.27 -16.90
N GLN A 944 56.60 -71.81 -15.67
CA GLN A 944 55.45 -71.74 -14.76
C GLN A 944 55.38 -70.40 -14.01
N GLU A 945 56.47 -69.64 -13.93
CA GLU A 945 56.52 -68.25 -13.48
C GLU A 945 56.17 -67.29 -14.64
N GLU A 946 56.73 -67.53 -15.84
CA GLU A 946 56.41 -66.80 -17.08
C GLU A 946 54.90 -66.86 -17.42
N ASP A 947 54.26 -68.03 -17.32
CA ASP A 947 52.81 -68.18 -17.50
C ASP A 947 52.01 -67.48 -16.38
N GLN A 948 52.51 -67.43 -15.14
CA GLN A 948 51.87 -66.68 -14.05
C GLN A 948 51.98 -65.16 -14.26
N THR A 949 53.12 -64.65 -14.71
CA THR A 949 53.27 -63.24 -15.07
C THR A 949 52.33 -62.88 -16.23
N ALA A 950 52.25 -63.73 -17.26
CA ALA A 950 51.30 -63.56 -18.37
C ALA A 950 49.81 -63.63 -17.92
N HIS A 951 49.44 -64.57 -17.04
CA HIS A 951 48.08 -64.65 -16.49
C HIS A 951 47.73 -63.43 -15.63
N ARG A 952 48.68 -62.88 -14.85
CA ARG A 952 48.47 -61.62 -14.11
C ARG A 952 48.28 -60.42 -15.03
N ILE A 953 49.04 -60.34 -16.13
CA ILE A 953 48.84 -59.32 -17.18
C ILE A 953 47.44 -59.43 -17.78
N LEU A 954 47.00 -60.64 -18.16
CA LEU A 954 45.67 -60.87 -18.72
C LEU A 954 44.54 -60.57 -17.70
N HIS A 955 44.75 -60.87 -16.42
CA HIS A 955 43.82 -60.51 -15.34
C HIS A 955 43.70 -58.99 -15.17
N LEU A 956 44.83 -58.26 -15.16
CA LEU A 956 44.82 -56.81 -15.03
C LEU A 956 44.22 -56.12 -16.26
N LEU A 957 44.48 -56.63 -17.46
CA LEU A 957 43.84 -56.16 -18.70
C LEU A 957 42.32 -56.43 -18.70
N SER A 958 41.89 -57.57 -18.15
CA SER A 958 40.48 -57.89 -17.93
C SER A 958 39.83 -56.92 -16.93
N GLU A 959 40.48 -56.64 -15.79
CA GLU A 959 40.01 -55.65 -14.82
C GLU A 959 39.92 -54.24 -15.42
N ILE A 960 40.91 -53.81 -16.22
CA ILE A 960 40.88 -52.52 -16.92
C ILE A 960 39.75 -52.48 -17.96
N GLY A 961 39.53 -53.57 -18.70
CA GLY A 961 38.47 -53.71 -19.70
C GLY A 961 37.06 -53.96 -19.16
N HIS A 962 36.92 -54.30 -17.87
CA HIS A 962 35.64 -54.53 -17.18
C HIS A 962 35.35 -53.47 -16.09
N SER A 963 36.29 -52.57 -15.80
CA SER A 963 36.00 -51.35 -15.05
C SER A 963 35.12 -50.43 -15.90
N ASN A 964 34.09 -49.80 -15.31
CA ASN A 964 33.11 -48.94 -15.99
C ASN A 964 33.68 -47.60 -16.53
N LEU A 965 34.98 -47.55 -16.81
CA LEU A 965 35.76 -46.34 -17.12
C LEU A 965 35.86 -46.04 -18.63
N VAL A 966 35.40 -46.95 -19.49
CA VAL A 966 35.46 -46.83 -20.96
C VAL A 966 34.07 -46.98 -21.62
N GLU A 967 33.04 -47.39 -20.88
CA GLU A 967 31.68 -47.41 -21.42
C GLU A 967 31.11 -46.00 -21.60
N LYS A 968 30.26 -45.88 -22.63
CA LYS A 968 29.68 -44.63 -23.15
C LYS A 968 29.11 -43.74 -22.05
N ALA A 969 29.40 -42.44 -22.15
CA ALA A 969 28.75 -41.38 -21.36
C ALA A 969 27.22 -41.41 -21.58
N SER A 970 26.51 -42.14 -20.71
CA SER A 970 25.08 -42.37 -20.81
C SER A 970 24.31 -41.08 -20.52
N PHE A 971 23.88 -40.42 -21.59
CA PHE A 971 23.23 -39.10 -21.57
C PHE A 971 21.84 -39.05 -20.89
N MET A 972 21.42 -40.15 -20.24
CA MET A 972 20.04 -40.38 -19.78
C MET A 972 19.81 -40.10 -18.29
N GLU A 973 20.84 -39.98 -17.45
CA GLU A 973 20.66 -39.54 -16.04
C GLU A 973 20.77 -38.01 -15.89
N ARG A 974 19.91 -37.30 -16.61
CA ARG A 974 19.58 -35.91 -16.28
C ARG A 974 18.25 -35.89 -15.53
N ASN A 975 18.27 -35.51 -14.26
CA ASN A 975 17.07 -35.22 -13.47
C ASN A 975 16.36 -33.97 -14.03
N PHE A 976 15.57 -34.16 -15.09
CA PHE A 976 14.73 -33.12 -15.68
C PHE A 976 13.57 -32.80 -14.74
N LEU A 977 13.72 -31.72 -13.95
CA LEU A 977 12.59 -31.06 -13.33
C LEU A 977 11.57 -30.64 -14.42
N PRO A 978 10.28 -30.95 -14.25
CA PRO A 978 9.28 -30.70 -15.29
C PRO A 978 9.15 -29.19 -15.56
N CYS A 979 9.23 -28.80 -16.84
CA CYS A 979 9.10 -27.41 -17.24
C CYS A 979 7.71 -26.87 -16.87
N LYS A 980 7.68 -25.75 -16.15
CA LYS A 980 6.46 -25.10 -15.62
C LYS A 980 5.42 -24.73 -16.70
N TYR A 981 5.79 -24.76 -17.98
CA TYR A 981 4.93 -24.38 -19.11
C TYR A 981 4.40 -25.55 -19.96
N CYS A 982 4.87 -26.80 -19.78
CA CYS A 982 4.32 -27.95 -20.52
C CYS A 982 3.88 -29.08 -19.58
N LYS A 983 2.58 -29.43 -19.62
CA LYS A 983 1.94 -30.41 -18.73
C LYS A 983 2.24 -31.87 -19.13
N GLY A 984 3.51 -32.28 -19.03
CA GLY A 984 3.90 -33.68 -18.88
C GLY A 984 3.35 -34.67 -19.91
N ARG A 985 3.34 -34.33 -21.21
CA ARG A 985 3.07 -35.28 -22.30
C ARG A 985 4.28 -35.41 -23.22
N LEU A 986 4.97 -36.55 -23.12
CA LEU A 986 5.78 -37.08 -24.19
C LEU A 986 4.83 -37.65 -25.27
N MET A 987 4.91 -37.08 -26.48
CA MET A 987 4.44 -37.74 -27.69
C MET A 987 5.63 -38.53 -28.23
N VAL A 988 5.53 -39.86 -28.26
CA VAL A 988 6.46 -40.69 -29.04
C VAL A 988 6.00 -40.64 -30.50
N VAL A 989 6.97 -40.55 -31.41
CA VAL A 989 6.83 -40.67 -32.87
C VAL A 989 7.79 -41.76 -33.32
#